data_AF-A0A5C6C060-F1
#
_entry.id   AF-A0A5C6C060-F1
#
_cell.length_a   1.000
_cell.length_b   1.000
_cell.length_c   1.000
_cell.angle_alpha   90.00
_cell.angle_beta   90.00
_cell.angle_gamma   90.00
#
_symmetry.space_group_name_H-M   'P 1'
#
loop_
_entity.id
_entity.type
_entity.pdbx_description
1 polymer ?
#
loop_
_entity_poly.entity_id
_entity_poly.type
_entity_poly.pdbx_seq_one_letter_code
_entity_poly.pdbx_strand_id
1 'polypeptide(L)'
;MQNEKSARGIDRTASTGVRRWMRWGLSTQILLGLLCGLITGLFFGEMCAPLSILGDAFVGLLQMTVLPYIMVSLVASLGRLSLGNSKRLVKIGGTVLLVLWAFTLGIVAILPMAFPDWRSGSFFSTAMIESPAEVDLVSYFIPANIFSALAANHVPAIVLFSLCMGLALSKIPQREKLLDQLDICAAALIRISGLVTRLAPIGIFAIAASTAGTVSLAEVSRLQVYLVAYSGGAIFLAFIVLPLLVTTLTTLSYREVMRVVKEPMLTAFATGKLIIVLPMLIHNTEQLLRQHPINNGDDRSPPASALYGVAYAFPHVGKLLSMLFILFAAWFVGTPVKTSVYPGLLGSGLFAYFGGPIIAIPYLLDQMHLPHDMFQLFLMSGVYGERLGDAVGAMHLCTLTLISIFGLNRALQFHPWPLLKYAMVTGTTGIAILLLISVTLNHFVTTASDRTELIDKIHLLEQPVQNVVIEVPAPNPDPLLPDETLLQRIERRGILRVGYNEDKVPFAFFNAQRQLVGYDINMAHVLARDLGVTLEFVHFDRSTLADQLDADHFDVVMSGLVGTLKRAQSMQHSSSYLDVNLALAAPDFRVQDFRSLQSIRAQHSFTIGVVDLSRGFTDRLRTAIPNAELVEVKRYRDFFTGKHDDIDALLISAESGSAFTLMYPHYEVVIPEGLHVQLPLIYGIGHRDAEFCDLLEHWISLRQRDGTAEEFYDHWVLGKAPARHQPRWSIIRDVLHWVK
;
A
#
# COMPACT_ATOMS: atom_id res chain seq x y z
N MET A 1 17.92 39.55 -45.12
CA MET A 1 16.93 40.52 -44.61
C MET A 1 15.61 40.49 -45.41
N GLN A 2 14.96 39.33 -45.55
CA GLN A 2 13.65 39.22 -46.21
C GLN A 2 12.69 38.19 -45.58
N ASN A 3 13.05 37.64 -44.41
CA ASN A 3 12.22 36.68 -43.66
C ASN A 3 11.54 37.26 -42.41
N GLU A 4 11.71 38.56 -42.13
CA GLU A 4 11.14 39.21 -40.92
C GLU A 4 9.73 39.77 -41.10
N LYS A 5 9.17 39.77 -42.33
CA LYS A 5 7.84 40.34 -42.59
C LYS A 5 6.68 39.32 -42.63
N SER A 6 6.95 38.01 -42.71
CA SER A 6 5.89 36.99 -42.75
C SER A 6 5.38 36.58 -41.35
N ALA A 7 6.17 36.76 -40.30
CA ALA A 7 5.79 36.41 -38.92
C ALA A 7 4.88 37.44 -38.21
N ARG A 8 4.47 38.53 -38.89
CA ARG A 8 3.62 39.59 -38.30
C ARG A 8 2.12 39.44 -38.59
N GLY A 9 1.71 38.38 -39.30
CA GLY A 9 0.33 38.22 -39.78
C GLY A 9 -0.65 37.48 -38.85
N ILE A 10 -0.18 36.69 -37.87
CA ILE A 10 -1.04 35.74 -37.13
C ILE A 10 -1.36 36.21 -35.69
N ASP A 11 -0.72 37.28 -35.21
CA ASP A 11 -0.74 37.66 -33.79
C ASP A 11 -1.77 38.76 -33.40
N ARG A 12 -2.88 38.89 -34.14
CA ARG A 12 -3.83 40.02 -33.97
C ARG A 12 -5.16 39.71 -33.27
N THR A 13 -5.40 38.48 -32.79
CA THR A 13 -6.71 38.10 -32.20
C THR A 13 -6.69 37.62 -30.75
N ALA A 14 -5.56 37.64 -30.04
CA ALA A 14 -5.53 37.27 -28.62
C ALA A 14 -5.93 38.46 -27.73
N SER A 15 -6.96 38.27 -26.89
CA SER A 15 -7.44 39.25 -25.91
C SER A 15 -6.31 39.71 -24.96
N THR A 16 -6.40 40.94 -24.46
CA THR A 16 -5.36 41.61 -23.64
C THR A 16 -4.97 40.83 -22.37
N GLY A 17 -5.85 39.96 -21.85
CA GLY A 17 -5.58 39.06 -20.73
C GLY A 17 -4.62 37.91 -21.05
N VAL A 18 -4.77 37.25 -22.21
CA VAL A 18 -3.90 36.13 -22.64
C VAL A 18 -2.47 36.62 -22.87
N ARG A 19 -2.31 37.83 -23.43
CA ARG A 19 -1.01 38.48 -23.62
C ARG A 19 -0.29 38.82 -22.30
N ARG A 20 -1.01 39.02 -21.21
CA ARG A 20 -0.42 39.29 -19.88
C ARG A 20 0.01 38.00 -19.17
N TRP A 21 -0.75 36.92 -19.35
CA TRP A 21 -0.41 35.57 -18.84
C TRP A 21 0.86 34.99 -19.49
N MET A 22 1.06 35.23 -20.79
CA MET A 22 2.26 34.80 -21.52
C MET A 22 3.56 35.52 -21.13
N ARG A 23 3.51 36.57 -20.29
CA ARG A 23 4.71 37.28 -19.80
C ARG A 23 5.38 36.63 -18.60
N TRP A 24 4.68 35.73 -17.90
CA TRP A 24 5.22 35.04 -16.73
C TRP A 24 5.96 33.77 -17.18
N GLY A 25 7.06 33.43 -16.51
CA GLY A 25 7.81 32.21 -16.80
C GLY A 25 6.93 30.97 -16.62
N LEU A 26 7.18 29.93 -17.43
CA LEU A 26 6.40 28.68 -17.43
C LEU A 26 6.30 28.07 -16.02
N SER A 27 7.40 28.07 -15.26
CA SER A 27 7.44 27.74 -13.83
C SER A 27 6.30 28.37 -13.02
N THR A 28 6.10 29.67 -13.18
CA THR A 28 5.15 30.46 -12.41
C THR A 28 3.72 30.13 -12.84
N GLN A 29 3.50 29.94 -14.14
CA GLN A 29 2.19 29.53 -14.67
C GLN A 29 1.79 28.14 -14.15
N ILE A 30 2.74 27.20 -14.10
CA ILE A 30 2.52 25.87 -13.53
C ILE A 30 2.15 25.96 -12.05
N LEU A 31 2.90 26.74 -11.27
CA LEU A 31 2.63 26.92 -9.84
C LEU A 31 1.25 27.52 -9.59
N LEU A 32 0.85 28.51 -10.40
CA LEU A 32 -0.48 29.11 -10.32
C LEU A 32 -1.56 28.13 -10.76
N GLY A 33 -1.34 27.35 -11.82
CA GLY A 33 -2.25 26.29 -12.25
C GLY A 33 -2.49 25.29 -11.13
N LEU A 34 -1.42 24.82 -10.48
CA LEU A 34 -1.48 23.93 -9.33
C LEU A 34 -2.27 24.54 -8.17
N LEU A 35 -1.94 25.77 -7.77
CA LEU A 35 -2.60 26.45 -6.64
C LEU A 35 -4.08 26.71 -6.91
N CYS A 36 -4.41 27.24 -8.09
CA CYS A 36 -5.80 27.47 -8.50
C CYS A 36 -6.58 26.14 -8.58
N GLY A 37 -5.95 25.08 -9.09
CA GLY A 37 -6.56 23.76 -9.17
C GLY A 37 -6.86 23.20 -7.78
N LEU A 38 -5.90 23.24 -6.85
CA LEU A 38 -6.10 22.82 -5.45
C LEU A 38 -7.25 23.59 -4.78
N ILE A 39 -7.27 24.92 -4.91
CA ILE A 39 -8.35 25.76 -4.35
C ILE A 39 -9.69 25.36 -4.96
N THR A 40 -9.75 25.16 -6.28
CA THR A 40 -10.99 24.80 -6.99
C THR A 40 -11.50 23.44 -6.53
N GLY A 41 -10.64 22.43 -6.49
CA GLY A 41 -11.03 21.09 -6.07
C GLY A 41 -11.42 21.01 -4.59
N LEU A 42 -10.70 21.68 -3.68
CA LEU A 42 -11.09 21.75 -2.26
C LEU A 42 -12.39 22.53 -2.05
N PHE A 43 -12.70 23.50 -2.92
CA PHE A 43 -13.94 24.27 -2.78
C PHE A 43 -15.16 23.54 -3.36
N PHE A 44 -15.03 22.95 -4.55
CA PHE A 44 -16.14 22.37 -5.32
C PHE A 44 -16.24 20.84 -5.25
N GLY A 45 -15.22 20.13 -4.79
CA GLY A 45 -15.22 18.67 -4.59
C GLY A 45 -15.64 17.88 -5.83
N GLU A 46 -16.74 17.14 -5.71
CA GLU A 46 -17.24 16.22 -6.73
C GLU A 46 -17.56 16.89 -8.07
N MET A 47 -17.91 18.17 -8.08
CA MET A 47 -18.15 18.91 -9.32
C MET A 47 -16.88 19.04 -10.19
N CYS A 48 -15.70 18.86 -9.60
CA CYS A 48 -14.42 18.86 -10.31
C CYS A 48 -14.05 17.49 -10.89
N ALA A 49 -14.83 16.42 -10.63
CA ALA A 49 -14.55 15.09 -11.16
C ALA A 49 -14.34 15.08 -12.69
N PRO A 50 -15.16 15.76 -13.52
CA PRO A 50 -15.00 15.74 -14.98
C PRO A 50 -13.70 16.39 -15.47
N LEU A 51 -13.03 17.20 -14.64
CA LEU A 51 -11.72 17.76 -14.98
C LEU A 51 -10.64 16.67 -15.09
N SER A 52 -10.87 15.47 -14.55
CA SER A 52 -9.97 14.33 -14.73
C SER A 52 -9.74 14.02 -16.21
N ILE A 53 -10.77 14.13 -17.06
CA ILE A 53 -10.68 13.88 -18.51
C ILE A 53 -9.62 14.80 -19.15
N LEU A 54 -9.59 16.07 -18.76
CA LEU A 54 -8.59 17.02 -19.26
C LEU A 54 -7.19 16.71 -18.70
N GLY A 55 -7.11 16.29 -17.43
CA GLY A 55 -5.87 15.85 -16.82
C GLY A 55 -5.28 14.60 -17.50
N ASP A 56 -6.12 13.60 -17.73
CA ASP A 56 -5.76 12.33 -18.39
C ASP A 56 -5.36 12.56 -19.85
N ALA A 57 -6.08 13.43 -20.57
CA ALA A 57 -5.70 13.84 -21.92
C ALA A 57 -4.32 14.51 -21.95
N PHE A 58 -4.04 15.41 -21.00
CA PHE A 58 -2.73 16.05 -20.88
C PHE A 58 -1.61 15.04 -20.57
N VAL A 59 -1.84 14.12 -19.63
CA VAL A 59 -0.90 13.04 -19.31
C VAL A 59 -0.66 12.15 -20.53
N GLY A 60 -1.71 11.74 -21.23
CA GLY A 60 -1.64 10.92 -22.43
C GLY A 60 -0.83 11.57 -23.55
N LEU A 61 -1.03 12.87 -23.81
CA LEU A 61 -0.26 13.64 -24.80
C LEU A 61 1.24 13.65 -24.50
N LEU A 62 1.62 13.74 -23.22
CA LEU A 62 3.02 13.67 -22.81
C LEU A 62 3.56 12.25 -23.00
N GLN A 63 2.87 11.24 -22.46
CA GLN A 63 3.28 9.84 -22.51
C GLN A 63 3.45 9.32 -23.94
N MET A 64 2.61 9.77 -24.88
CA MET A 64 2.68 9.44 -26.31
C MET A 64 4.07 9.64 -26.90
N THR A 65 4.79 10.69 -26.48
CA THR A 65 6.11 11.02 -27.04
C THR A 65 7.26 10.34 -26.33
N VAL A 66 7.10 9.90 -25.07
CA VAL A 66 8.26 9.54 -24.25
C VAL A 66 8.85 8.18 -24.57
N LEU A 67 8.05 7.11 -24.64
CA LEU A 67 8.60 5.77 -24.93
C LEU A 67 9.27 5.70 -26.31
N PRO A 68 8.65 6.21 -27.40
CA PRO A 68 9.35 6.29 -28.69
C PRO A 68 10.63 7.10 -28.61
N TYR A 69 10.61 8.21 -27.87
CA TYR A 69 11.80 9.06 -27.71
C TYR A 69 12.92 8.35 -26.97
N ILE A 70 12.65 7.67 -25.85
CA ILE A 70 13.65 6.91 -25.09
C ILE A 70 14.29 5.85 -25.99
N MET A 71 13.49 5.06 -26.69
CA MET A 71 14.01 3.99 -27.56
C MET A 71 14.89 4.56 -28.67
N VAL A 72 14.38 5.53 -29.43
CA VAL A 72 15.10 6.14 -30.56
C VAL A 72 16.37 6.84 -30.09
N SER A 73 16.28 7.63 -29.01
CA SER A 73 17.43 8.40 -28.49
C SER A 73 18.50 7.50 -27.89
N LEU A 74 18.15 6.42 -27.19
CA LEU A 74 19.13 5.47 -26.64
C LEU A 74 19.85 4.71 -27.74
N VAL A 75 19.11 4.17 -28.72
CA VAL A 75 19.70 3.45 -29.85
C VAL A 75 20.65 4.38 -30.63
N ALA A 76 20.21 5.61 -30.93
CA ALA A 76 21.02 6.60 -31.63
C ALA A 76 22.27 6.99 -30.82
N SER A 77 22.10 7.28 -29.53
CA SER A 77 23.20 7.76 -28.69
C SER A 77 24.26 6.70 -28.44
N LEU A 78 23.86 5.46 -28.12
CA LEU A 78 24.82 4.37 -27.89
C LEU A 78 25.45 3.85 -29.20
N GLY A 79 24.71 3.87 -30.32
CA GLY A 79 25.24 3.50 -31.63
C GLY A 79 26.40 4.37 -32.09
N ARG A 80 26.48 5.63 -31.62
CA ARG A 80 27.58 6.56 -31.92
C ARG A 80 28.81 6.40 -31.01
N LEU A 81 28.73 5.64 -29.91
CA LEU A 81 29.83 5.54 -28.95
C LEU A 81 30.97 4.62 -29.42
N SER A 82 32.20 5.03 -29.14
CA SER A 82 33.41 4.19 -29.21
C SER A 82 33.40 3.14 -28.08
N LEU A 83 33.87 1.91 -28.37
CA LEU A 83 33.95 0.78 -27.42
C LEU A 83 34.70 1.14 -26.12
N GLY A 84 35.67 2.07 -26.17
CA GLY A 84 36.40 2.55 -24.99
C GLY A 84 35.54 3.42 -24.06
N ASN A 85 34.68 4.26 -24.61
CA ASN A 85 33.83 5.19 -23.86
C ASN A 85 32.66 4.47 -23.17
N SER A 86 32.14 3.38 -23.77
CA SER A 86 31.04 2.60 -23.18
C SER A 86 31.43 1.94 -21.84
N LYS A 87 32.63 1.36 -21.73
CA LYS A 87 33.10 0.77 -20.46
C LYS A 87 33.27 1.82 -19.36
N ARG A 88 33.79 3.00 -19.74
CA ARG A 88 34.00 4.11 -18.81
C ARG A 88 32.69 4.71 -18.33
N LEU A 89 31.71 4.83 -19.23
CA LEU A 89 30.35 5.25 -18.92
C LEU A 89 29.71 4.34 -17.88
N VAL A 90 29.72 3.02 -18.10
CA VAL A 90 29.16 2.05 -17.16
C VAL A 90 29.85 2.14 -15.80
N LYS A 91 31.18 2.25 -15.77
CA LYS A 91 31.93 2.35 -14.51
C LYS A 91 31.57 3.62 -13.73
N ILE A 92 31.60 4.79 -14.37
CA ILE A 92 31.34 6.07 -13.70
C ILE A 92 29.87 6.19 -13.32
N GLY A 93 28.95 6.03 -14.27
CA GLY A 93 27.52 6.14 -14.03
C GLY A 93 27.03 5.10 -13.02
N GLY A 94 27.50 3.85 -13.12
CA GLY A 94 27.20 2.79 -12.16
C GLY A 94 27.72 3.10 -10.76
N THR A 95 28.94 3.64 -10.62
CA THR A 95 29.47 4.04 -9.29
C THR A 95 28.62 5.14 -8.67
N VAL A 96 28.26 6.17 -9.45
CA VAL A 96 27.41 7.28 -8.96
C VAL A 96 26.03 6.75 -8.55
N LEU A 97 25.42 5.88 -9.36
CA LEU A 97 24.14 5.26 -9.06
C LEU A 97 24.19 4.47 -7.74
N LEU A 98 25.21 3.62 -7.56
CA LEU A 98 25.40 2.85 -6.33
C LEU A 98 25.54 3.74 -5.09
N VAL A 99 26.26 4.86 -5.21
CA VAL A 99 26.38 5.84 -4.12
C VAL A 99 25.02 6.47 -3.79
N LEU A 100 24.24 6.85 -4.81
CA LEU A 100 22.91 7.42 -4.62
C LEU A 100 21.94 6.42 -3.97
N TRP A 101 22.00 5.14 -4.37
CA TRP A 101 21.23 4.07 -3.73
C TRP A 101 21.65 3.85 -2.29
N ALA A 102 22.95 3.71 -2.01
CA ALA A 102 23.46 3.51 -0.65
C ALA A 102 23.02 4.65 0.28
N PHE A 103 23.09 5.89 -0.19
CA PHE A 103 22.66 7.05 0.60
C PHE A 103 21.16 7.02 0.90
N THR A 104 20.34 6.64 -0.08
CA THR A 104 18.88 6.58 0.06
C THR A 104 18.45 5.42 0.95
N LEU A 105 19.03 4.24 0.77
CA LEU A 105 18.78 3.08 1.62
C LEU A 105 19.22 3.35 3.07
N GLY A 106 20.32 4.10 3.27
CA GLY A 106 20.73 4.59 4.58
C GLY A 106 19.69 5.52 5.22
N ILE A 107 19.12 6.46 4.45
CA ILE A 107 18.02 7.31 4.93
C ILE A 107 16.79 6.47 5.28
N VAL A 108 16.39 5.52 4.43
CA VAL A 108 15.26 4.63 4.69
C VAL A 108 15.49 3.83 5.98
N ALA A 109 16.72 3.41 6.26
CA ALA A 109 17.06 2.69 7.49
C ALA A 109 17.01 3.57 8.75
N ILE A 110 17.33 4.87 8.64
CA ILE A 110 17.43 5.80 9.78
C ILE A 110 16.10 6.49 10.10
N LEU A 111 15.28 6.81 9.09
CA LEU A 111 14.01 7.53 9.27
C LEU A 111 13.04 6.93 10.30
N PRO A 112 12.90 5.58 10.43
CA PRO A 112 12.02 4.98 11.44
C PRO A 112 12.40 5.33 12.88
N MET A 113 13.64 5.78 13.14
CA MET A 113 14.03 6.26 14.48
C MET A 113 13.28 7.53 14.89
N ALA A 114 12.65 8.24 13.96
CA ALA A 114 11.79 9.37 14.26
C ALA A 114 10.33 8.96 14.58
N PHE A 115 9.95 7.70 14.37
CA PHE A 115 8.59 7.25 14.64
C PHE A 115 8.33 7.20 16.16
N PRO A 116 7.14 7.60 16.62
CA PRO A 116 6.80 7.55 18.04
C PRO A 116 6.61 6.10 18.51
N ASP A 117 6.70 5.85 19.82
CA ASP A 117 6.44 4.52 20.37
C ASP A 117 4.98 4.10 20.09
N TRP A 118 4.80 3.00 19.37
CA TRP A 118 3.50 2.49 18.94
C TRP A 118 3.34 1.02 19.34
N ARG A 119 2.23 0.71 19.99
CA ARG A 119 1.83 -0.66 20.34
C ARG A 119 0.38 -0.83 19.90
N SER A 120 0.14 -1.67 18.89
CA SER A 120 -1.17 -1.96 18.33
C SER A 120 -1.35 -3.46 18.17
N GLY A 121 -2.56 -3.96 18.42
CA GLY A 121 -3.02 -5.20 17.78
C GLY A 121 -3.52 -4.88 16.37
N SER A 122 -3.55 -5.88 15.49
CA SER A 122 -4.06 -5.74 14.13
C SER A 122 -5.24 -6.67 13.89
N PHE A 123 -6.18 -6.25 13.04
CA PHE A 123 -7.20 -7.15 12.49
C PHE A 123 -6.56 -8.30 11.72
N PHE A 124 -7.34 -9.36 11.48
CA PHE A 124 -6.89 -10.47 10.67
C PHE A 124 -6.59 -9.98 9.25
N SER A 125 -5.57 -10.57 8.64
CA SER A 125 -5.15 -10.25 7.28
C SER A 125 -5.02 -11.51 6.44
N THR A 126 -5.59 -11.47 5.23
CA THR A 126 -5.48 -12.55 4.23
C THR A 126 -4.03 -12.83 3.84
N ALA A 127 -3.13 -11.84 3.94
CA ALA A 127 -1.69 -12.00 3.74
C ALA A 127 -1.01 -13.00 4.70
N MET A 128 -1.65 -13.36 5.83
CA MET A 128 -1.14 -14.44 6.69
C MET A 128 -1.31 -15.84 6.06
N ILE A 129 -2.11 -15.95 4.99
CA ILE A 129 -2.44 -17.22 4.33
C ILE A 129 -1.87 -17.28 2.90
N GLU A 130 -1.75 -16.14 2.22
CA GLU A 130 -1.28 -16.10 0.83
C GLU A 130 0.22 -16.40 0.71
N SER A 131 0.56 -17.33 -0.18
CA SER A 131 1.95 -17.60 -0.55
C SER A 131 2.55 -16.37 -1.25
N PRO A 132 3.80 -15.97 -0.95
CA PRO A 132 4.42 -14.80 -1.58
C PRO A 132 4.36 -14.91 -3.10
N ALA A 133 3.89 -13.84 -3.77
CA ALA A 133 3.88 -13.82 -5.23
C ALA A 133 5.31 -13.93 -5.77
N GLU A 134 5.60 -14.95 -6.58
CA GLU A 134 6.89 -15.08 -7.25
C GLU A 134 7.05 -13.95 -8.29
N VAL A 135 7.87 -12.95 -7.95
CA VAL A 135 8.26 -11.91 -8.92
C VAL A 135 9.24 -12.53 -9.90
N ASP A 136 8.78 -12.86 -11.11
CA ASP A 136 9.66 -13.25 -12.21
C ASP A 136 10.40 -12.02 -12.74
N LEU A 137 11.49 -11.68 -12.07
CA LEU A 137 12.39 -10.60 -12.47
C LEU A 137 12.96 -10.84 -13.88
N VAL A 138 13.09 -12.08 -14.35
CA VAL A 138 13.69 -12.36 -15.65
C VAL A 138 12.79 -11.85 -16.78
N SER A 139 11.49 -12.17 -16.75
CA SER A 139 10.54 -11.69 -17.76
C SER A 139 10.32 -10.18 -17.71
N TYR A 140 10.51 -9.55 -16.54
CA TYR A 140 10.39 -8.11 -16.41
C TYR A 140 11.53 -7.33 -17.10
N PHE A 141 12.75 -7.86 -17.09
CA PHE A 141 13.90 -7.24 -17.76
C PHE A 141 14.13 -7.71 -19.18
N ILE A 142 13.86 -8.99 -19.47
CA ILE A 142 14.16 -9.62 -20.77
C ILE A 142 12.83 -9.92 -21.49
N PRO A 143 12.36 -9.04 -22.39
CA PRO A 143 11.11 -9.27 -23.08
C PRO A 143 11.30 -10.32 -24.18
N ALA A 144 10.35 -11.26 -24.29
CA ALA A 144 10.26 -12.12 -25.47
C ALA A 144 9.90 -11.33 -26.74
N ASN A 145 9.21 -10.18 -26.58
CA ASN A 145 8.78 -9.31 -27.68
C ASN A 145 8.86 -7.83 -27.27
N ILE A 146 9.70 -7.06 -27.98
CA ILE A 146 9.90 -5.62 -27.72
C ILE A 146 8.65 -4.78 -28.01
N PHE A 147 7.84 -5.14 -29.00
CA PHE A 147 6.61 -4.41 -29.33
C PHE A 147 5.56 -4.58 -28.25
N SER A 148 5.47 -5.78 -27.66
CA SER A 148 4.65 -6.03 -26.48
C SER A 148 5.13 -5.20 -25.29
N ALA A 149 6.45 -5.16 -25.04
CA ALA A 149 7.03 -4.35 -23.97
C ALA A 149 6.75 -2.85 -24.14
N LEU A 150 6.80 -2.34 -25.38
CA LEU A 150 6.42 -0.96 -25.73
C LEU A 150 4.94 -0.69 -25.48
N ALA A 151 4.05 -1.62 -25.86
CA ALA A 151 2.62 -1.50 -25.64
C ALA A 151 2.23 -1.59 -24.14
N ALA A 152 2.93 -2.42 -23.38
CA ALA A 152 2.70 -2.66 -21.96
C ALA A 152 3.43 -1.66 -21.03
N ASN A 153 4.13 -0.66 -21.58
CA ASN A 153 4.94 0.31 -20.82
C ASN A 153 6.05 -0.32 -19.95
N HIS A 154 6.64 -1.44 -20.36
CA HIS A 154 7.73 -2.11 -19.64
C HIS A 154 9.07 -1.41 -19.91
N VAL A 155 9.28 -0.26 -19.24
CA VAL A 155 10.46 0.60 -19.44
C VAL A 155 11.79 -0.14 -19.32
N PRO A 156 12.06 -0.96 -18.29
CA PRO A 156 13.39 -1.57 -18.13
C PRO A 156 13.74 -2.52 -19.28
N ALA A 157 12.76 -3.29 -19.75
CA ALA A 157 12.87 -4.12 -20.95
C ALA A 157 13.18 -3.30 -22.22
N ILE A 158 12.50 -2.17 -22.41
CA ILE A 158 12.74 -1.27 -23.55
C ILE A 158 14.16 -0.69 -23.51
N VAL A 159 14.64 -0.28 -22.33
CA VAL A 159 15.99 0.27 -22.17
C VAL A 159 17.06 -0.80 -22.38
N LEU A 160 16.89 -2.02 -21.82
CA LEU A 160 17.82 -3.12 -22.03
C LEU A 160 17.95 -3.46 -23.52
N PHE A 161 16.82 -3.60 -24.22
CA PHE A 161 16.81 -3.83 -25.66
C PHE A 161 17.51 -2.69 -26.42
N SER A 162 17.19 -1.44 -26.10
CA SER A 162 17.78 -0.26 -26.75
C SER A 162 19.29 -0.17 -26.53
N LEU A 163 19.76 -0.57 -25.34
CA LEU A 163 21.18 -0.66 -24.99
C LEU A 163 21.87 -1.71 -25.86
N CYS A 164 21.33 -2.93 -25.91
CA CYS A 164 21.86 -4.02 -26.73
C CYS A 164 21.90 -3.65 -28.22
N MET A 165 20.81 -3.07 -28.75
CA MET A 165 20.71 -2.63 -30.14
C MET A 165 21.72 -1.52 -30.45
N GLY A 166 21.81 -0.49 -29.60
CA GLY A 166 22.79 0.58 -29.75
C GLY A 166 24.23 0.07 -29.73
N LEU A 167 24.56 -0.80 -28.78
CA LEU A 167 25.90 -1.42 -28.70
C LEU A 167 26.20 -2.33 -29.90
N ALA A 168 25.20 -3.04 -30.44
CA ALA A 168 25.38 -3.84 -31.65
C ALA A 168 25.63 -2.95 -32.87
N LEU A 169 24.83 -1.88 -33.06
CA LEU A 169 25.01 -0.89 -34.13
C LEU A 169 26.38 -0.20 -34.05
N SER A 170 26.95 -0.04 -32.85
CA SER A 170 28.30 0.51 -32.67
C SER A 170 29.42 -0.32 -33.33
N LYS A 171 29.14 -1.52 -33.85
CA LYS A 171 30.11 -2.35 -34.58
C LYS A 171 29.80 -2.49 -36.07
N ILE A 172 28.70 -1.92 -36.55
CA ILE A 172 28.24 -2.08 -37.94
C ILE A 172 28.80 -0.96 -38.83
N PRO A 173 29.37 -1.26 -40.02
CA PRO A 173 29.78 -0.24 -40.99
C PRO A 173 28.60 0.55 -41.55
N GLN A 174 28.80 1.84 -41.87
CA GLN A 174 27.75 2.75 -42.40
C GLN A 174 26.55 2.97 -41.46
N ARG A 175 26.69 2.66 -40.17
CA ARG A 175 25.70 2.91 -39.12
C ARG A 175 25.21 4.36 -39.09
N GLU A 176 26.04 5.31 -39.50
CA GLU A 176 25.73 6.75 -39.48
C GLU A 176 24.44 7.04 -40.26
N LYS A 177 24.16 6.32 -41.36
CA LYS A 177 22.94 6.49 -42.14
C LYS A 177 21.67 6.26 -41.33
N LEU A 178 21.65 5.22 -40.50
CA LEU A 178 20.50 4.92 -39.64
C LEU A 178 20.49 5.84 -38.42
N LEU A 179 21.64 6.07 -37.79
CA LEU A 179 21.75 6.91 -36.60
C LEU A 179 21.33 8.37 -36.87
N ASP A 180 21.69 8.92 -38.03
CA ASP A 180 21.27 10.27 -38.44
C ASP A 180 19.74 10.36 -38.64
N GLN A 181 19.12 9.32 -39.20
CA GLN A 181 17.65 9.26 -39.32
C GLN A 181 16.96 9.16 -37.95
N LEU A 182 17.52 8.35 -37.04
CA LEU A 182 17.02 8.24 -35.68
C LEU A 182 17.11 9.59 -34.93
N ASP A 183 18.16 10.37 -35.14
CA ASP A 183 18.27 11.71 -34.54
C ASP A 183 17.21 12.69 -35.06
N ILE A 184 16.88 12.64 -36.36
CA ILE A 184 15.78 13.45 -36.91
C ILE A 184 14.46 13.05 -36.25
N CYS A 185 14.21 11.76 -36.08
CA CYS A 185 13.04 11.25 -35.37
C CYS A 185 13.00 11.71 -33.90
N ALA A 186 14.12 11.61 -33.19
CA ALA A 186 14.23 12.08 -31.80
C ALA A 186 13.99 13.59 -31.68
N ALA A 187 14.54 14.40 -32.61
CA ALA A 187 14.32 15.84 -32.65
C ALA A 187 12.85 16.21 -32.93
N ALA A 188 12.16 15.45 -33.79
CA ALA A 188 10.73 15.62 -34.03
C ALA A 188 9.90 15.33 -32.77
N LEU A 189 10.21 14.24 -32.06
CA LEU A 189 9.54 13.88 -30.80
C LEU A 189 9.76 14.93 -29.70
N ILE A 190 10.97 15.47 -29.58
CA ILE A 190 11.27 16.60 -28.66
C ILE A 190 10.43 17.83 -29.01
N ARG A 191 10.27 18.16 -30.29
CA ARG A 191 9.43 19.31 -30.71
C ARG A 191 7.98 19.11 -30.31
N ILE A 192 7.42 17.91 -30.47
CA ILE A 192 6.05 17.59 -30.04
C ILE A 192 5.95 17.75 -28.51
N SER A 193 6.88 17.16 -27.75
CA SER A 193 6.93 17.29 -26.30
C SER A 193 6.99 18.76 -25.84
N GLY A 194 7.78 19.59 -26.52
CA GLY A 194 7.86 21.03 -26.25
C GLY A 194 6.55 21.79 -26.51
N LEU A 195 5.75 21.37 -27.50
CA LEU A 195 4.42 21.92 -27.74
C LEU A 195 3.44 21.53 -26.63
N VAL A 196 3.41 20.25 -26.25
CA VAL A 196 2.54 19.75 -25.17
C VAL A 196 2.89 20.39 -23.84
N THR A 197 4.18 20.65 -23.56
CA THR A 197 4.65 21.32 -22.35
C THR A 197 4.05 22.72 -22.17
N ARG A 198 3.68 23.42 -23.26
CA ARG A 198 3.00 24.73 -23.17
C ARG A 198 1.58 24.63 -22.61
N LEU A 199 0.96 23.45 -22.68
CA LEU A 199 -0.36 23.17 -22.10
C LEU A 199 -0.27 22.81 -20.60
N ALA A 200 0.94 22.67 -20.04
CA ALA A 200 1.14 22.24 -18.67
C ALA A 200 0.36 23.04 -17.61
N PRO A 201 0.25 24.38 -17.66
CA PRO A 201 -0.54 25.12 -16.67
C PRO A 201 -2.02 24.69 -16.60
N ILE A 202 -2.62 24.38 -17.76
CA ILE A 202 -4.03 23.98 -17.86
C ILE A 202 -4.19 22.52 -17.43
N GLY A 203 -3.31 21.63 -17.91
CA GLY A 203 -3.33 20.22 -17.53
C GLY A 203 -3.11 20.02 -16.02
N ILE A 204 -2.15 20.74 -15.45
CA ILE A 204 -1.84 20.70 -14.01
C ILE A 204 -2.98 21.25 -13.17
N PHE A 205 -3.64 22.32 -13.61
CA PHE A 205 -4.87 22.81 -12.97
C PHE A 205 -5.95 21.72 -12.92
N ALA A 206 -6.22 21.06 -14.05
CA ALA A 206 -7.25 20.04 -14.15
C ALA A 206 -6.95 18.82 -13.25
N ILE A 207 -5.69 18.35 -13.25
CA ILE A 207 -5.23 17.26 -12.38
C ILE A 207 -5.36 17.65 -10.90
N ALA A 208 -4.90 18.83 -10.51
CA ALA A 208 -4.96 19.27 -9.12
C ALA A 208 -6.40 19.45 -8.63
N ALA A 209 -7.28 19.99 -9.48
CA ALA A 209 -8.70 20.17 -9.15
C ALA A 209 -9.47 18.85 -9.04
N SER A 210 -9.22 17.86 -9.90
CA SER A 210 -9.91 16.56 -9.84
C SER A 210 -9.41 15.65 -8.71
N THR A 211 -8.17 15.87 -8.26
CA THR A 211 -7.53 15.08 -7.21
C THR A 211 -7.74 15.67 -5.81
N ALA A 212 -7.95 16.98 -5.68
CA ALA A 212 -8.18 17.59 -4.38
C ALA A 212 -9.49 17.07 -3.74
N GLY A 213 -9.44 16.74 -2.46
CA GLY A 213 -10.58 16.23 -1.70
C GLY A 213 -10.88 14.74 -1.89
N THR A 214 -10.04 13.96 -2.59
CA THR A 214 -10.23 12.51 -2.77
C THR A 214 -9.79 11.66 -1.58
N VAL A 215 -8.90 12.18 -0.73
CA VAL A 215 -8.39 11.47 0.46
C VAL A 215 -9.14 12.01 1.69
N SER A 216 -9.72 11.12 2.49
CA SER A 216 -10.49 11.53 3.68
C SER A 216 -9.56 11.97 4.82
N LEU A 217 -10.04 12.83 5.72
CA LEU A 217 -9.26 13.29 6.87
C LEU A 217 -8.86 12.12 7.81
N ALA A 218 -9.72 11.11 7.89
CA ALA A 218 -9.46 9.88 8.65
C ALA A 218 -8.38 8.99 8.00
N GLU A 219 -8.27 8.99 6.68
CA GLU A 219 -7.17 8.29 5.99
C GLU A 219 -5.84 9.02 6.19
N VAL A 220 -5.85 10.35 6.10
CA VAL A 220 -4.65 11.17 6.35
C VAL A 220 -4.14 10.96 7.76
N SER A 221 -5.02 10.86 8.77
CA SER A 221 -4.59 10.60 10.15
C SER A 221 -3.94 9.23 10.34
N ARG A 222 -4.42 8.19 9.65
CA ARG A 222 -3.78 6.86 9.67
C ARG A 222 -2.40 6.86 9.00
N LEU A 223 -2.22 7.65 7.94
CA LEU A 223 -0.99 7.73 7.15
C LEU A 223 -0.01 8.83 7.61
N GLN A 224 -0.38 9.65 8.60
CA GLN A 224 0.35 10.88 8.92
C GLN A 224 1.84 10.66 9.22
N VAL A 225 2.19 9.56 9.91
CA VAL A 225 3.58 9.21 10.23
C VAL A 225 4.38 8.96 8.97
N TYR A 226 3.85 8.13 8.07
CA TYR A 226 4.47 7.87 6.77
C TYR A 226 4.58 9.15 5.94
N LEU A 227 3.49 9.91 5.80
CA LEU A 227 3.46 11.10 4.97
C LEU A 227 4.48 12.15 5.43
N VAL A 228 4.54 12.45 6.73
CA VAL A 228 5.49 13.43 7.28
C VAL A 228 6.94 12.95 7.13
N ALA A 229 7.22 11.69 7.48
CA ALA A 229 8.58 11.15 7.39
C ALA A 229 9.08 11.03 5.95
N TYR A 230 8.23 10.52 5.04
CA TYR A 230 8.50 10.48 3.61
C TYR A 230 8.74 11.87 3.04
N SER A 231 7.89 12.85 3.42
CA SER A 231 8.04 14.24 2.98
C SER A 231 9.36 14.86 3.41
N GLY A 232 9.71 14.69 4.69
CA GLY A 232 10.97 15.19 5.23
C GLY A 232 12.19 14.55 4.53
N GLY A 233 12.17 13.23 4.34
CA GLY A 233 13.20 12.51 3.60
C GLY A 233 13.31 12.96 2.13
N ALA A 234 12.18 13.14 1.45
CA ALA A 234 12.13 13.56 0.06
C ALA A 234 12.64 15.00 -0.13
N ILE A 235 12.21 15.93 0.73
CA ILE A 235 12.68 17.33 0.71
C ILE A 235 14.18 17.37 1.01
N PHE A 236 14.65 16.59 1.99
CA PHE A 236 16.07 16.48 2.34
C PHE A 236 16.89 15.99 1.14
N LEU A 237 16.45 14.93 0.46
CA LEU A 237 17.11 14.42 -0.74
C LEU A 237 17.10 15.43 -1.89
N ALA A 238 15.94 15.98 -2.20
CA ALA A 238 15.73 16.82 -3.39
C ALA A 238 16.44 18.18 -3.33
N PHE A 239 16.49 18.81 -2.15
CA PHE A 239 16.99 20.18 -2.02
C PHE A 239 18.33 20.29 -1.31
N ILE A 240 18.73 19.29 -0.52
CA ILE A 240 19.98 19.37 0.24
C ILE A 240 20.98 18.38 -0.32
N VAL A 241 20.71 17.09 -0.22
CA VAL A 241 21.68 16.02 -0.53
C VAL A 241 22.09 16.07 -2.01
N LEU A 242 21.14 15.91 -2.92
CA LEU A 242 21.43 15.72 -4.34
C LEU A 242 22.05 16.97 -4.98
N PRO A 243 21.51 18.19 -4.81
CA PRO A 243 22.12 19.37 -5.40
C PRO A 243 23.48 19.69 -4.80
N LEU A 244 23.66 19.54 -3.48
CA LEU A 244 24.96 19.78 -2.85
C LEU A 244 26.01 18.79 -3.35
N LEU A 245 25.64 17.52 -3.56
CA LEU A 245 26.54 16.53 -4.14
C LEU A 245 27.06 16.97 -5.52
N VAL A 246 26.18 17.44 -6.41
CA VAL A 246 26.60 17.99 -7.71
C VAL A 246 27.55 19.17 -7.52
N THR A 247 27.23 20.13 -6.65
CA THR A 247 28.05 21.34 -6.46
C THR A 247 29.41 21.08 -5.84
N THR A 248 29.55 19.99 -5.09
CA THR A 248 30.82 19.64 -4.43
C THR A 248 31.76 18.88 -5.36
N LEU A 249 31.20 18.12 -6.29
CA LEU A 249 31.93 17.29 -7.23
C LEU A 249 32.16 17.97 -8.59
N THR A 250 31.44 19.05 -8.90
CA THR A 250 31.52 19.75 -10.19
C THR A 250 31.78 21.24 -10.00
N THR A 251 32.08 21.97 -11.08
CA THR A 251 32.23 23.43 -11.06
C THR A 251 30.91 24.18 -10.99
N LEU A 252 29.77 23.49 -11.04
CA LEU A 252 28.44 24.09 -11.10
C LEU A 252 28.02 24.61 -9.73
N SER A 253 27.35 25.76 -9.72
CA SER A 253 26.76 26.33 -8.51
C SER A 253 25.38 25.73 -8.21
N TYR A 254 24.97 25.78 -6.94
CA TYR A 254 23.66 25.27 -6.50
C TYR A 254 22.50 25.89 -7.30
N ARG A 255 22.60 27.19 -7.59
CA ARG A 255 21.58 27.92 -8.34
C ARG A 255 21.45 27.44 -9.78
N GLU A 256 22.55 27.04 -10.41
CA GLU A 256 22.54 26.52 -11.78
C GLU A 256 21.90 25.14 -11.83
N VAL A 257 22.25 24.27 -10.88
CA VAL A 257 21.63 22.94 -10.75
C VAL A 257 20.12 23.09 -10.54
N MET A 258 19.70 23.92 -9.59
CA MET A 258 18.27 24.15 -9.32
C MET A 258 17.54 24.79 -10.51
N ARG A 259 18.20 25.63 -11.31
CA ARG A 259 17.60 26.22 -12.51
C ARG A 259 17.27 25.16 -13.57
N VAL A 260 18.08 24.12 -13.69
CA VAL A 260 17.83 23.00 -14.62
C VAL A 260 16.60 22.20 -14.20
N VAL A 261 16.45 21.92 -12.91
CA VAL A 261 15.44 20.97 -12.41
C VAL A 261 14.13 21.61 -11.93
N LYS A 262 14.09 22.91 -11.61
CA LYS A 262 12.91 23.55 -11.00
C LYS A 262 11.62 23.30 -11.79
N GLU A 263 11.64 23.52 -13.10
CA GLU A 263 10.46 23.29 -13.97
C GLU A 263 10.12 21.81 -14.07
N PRO A 264 11.06 20.91 -14.42
CA PRO A 264 10.82 19.47 -14.38
C PRO A 264 10.28 18.94 -13.04
N MET A 265 10.80 19.39 -11.90
CA MET A 265 10.36 18.93 -10.58
C MET A 265 8.91 19.32 -10.30
N LEU A 266 8.53 20.57 -10.59
CA LEU A 266 7.16 21.04 -10.40
C LEU A 266 6.18 20.31 -11.33
N THR A 267 6.58 20.10 -12.59
CA THR A 267 5.76 19.33 -13.54
C THR A 267 5.64 17.88 -13.09
N ALA A 268 6.73 17.22 -12.68
CA ALA A 268 6.71 15.84 -12.20
C ALA A 268 5.85 15.68 -10.95
N PHE A 269 5.95 16.62 -10.00
CA PHE A 269 5.07 16.66 -8.83
C PHE A 269 3.60 16.78 -9.24
N ALA A 270 3.28 17.65 -10.19
CA ALA A 270 1.90 17.85 -10.59
C ALA A 270 1.31 16.68 -11.39
N THR A 271 2.11 16.06 -12.26
CA THR A 271 1.64 14.98 -13.15
C THR A 271 1.73 13.59 -12.54
N GLY A 272 2.52 13.41 -11.47
CA GLY A 272 2.76 12.10 -10.83
C GLY A 272 3.39 11.07 -11.75
N LYS A 273 4.11 11.51 -12.80
CA LYS A 273 4.90 10.61 -13.67
C LYS A 273 6.21 11.25 -14.09
N LEU A 274 7.33 10.75 -13.57
CA LEU A 274 8.68 11.22 -13.89
C LEU A 274 9.02 11.14 -15.40
N ILE A 275 8.49 10.14 -16.09
CA ILE A 275 8.73 9.92 -17.53
C ILE A 275 8.39 11.16 -18.37
N ILE A 276 7.34 11.88 -17.97
CA ILE A 276 6.80 13.05 -18.68
C ILE A 276 7.82 14.19 -18.79
N VAL A 277 8.68 14.35 -17.79
CA VAL A 277 9.59 15.50 -17.70
C VAL A 277 10.99 15.21 -18.24
N LEU A 278 11.23 13.97 -18.70
CA LEU A 278 12.52 13.55 -19.23
C LEU A 278 13.01 14.43 -20.40
N PRO A 279 12.18 14.80 -21.40
CA PRO A 279 12.61 15.68 -22.48
C PRO A 279 13.01 17.09 -21.98
N MET A 280 12.30 17.61 -20.96
CA MET A 280 12.62 18.90 -20.36
C MET A 280 13.97 18.86 -19.63
N LEU A 281 14.23 17.79 -18.87
CA LEU A 281 15.51 17.58 -18.17
C LEU A 281 16.68 17.52 -19.14
N ILE A 282 16.53 16.76 -20.23
CA ILE A 282 17.55 16.64 -21.28
C ILE A 282 17.83 18.01 -21.90
N HIS A 283 16.79 18.72 -22.34
CA HIS A 283 16.93 20.04 -22.95
C HIS A 283 17.63 21.05 -22.03
N ASN A 284 17.17 21.16 -20.78
CA ASN A 284 17.73 22.09 -19.80
C ASN A 284 19.19 21.76 -19.45
N THR A 285 19.52 20.47 -19.37
CA THR A 285 20.89 20.01 -19.11
C THR A 285 21.81 20.33 -20.28
N GLU A 286 21.38 20.06 -21.52
CA GLU A 286 22.16 20.40 -22.72
C GLU A 286 22.38 21.92 -22.84
N GLN A 287 21.36 22.72 -22.51
CA GLN A 287 21.51 24.18 -22.51
C GLN A 287 22.52 24.65 -21.47
N LEU A 288 22.52 24.08 -20.26
CA LEU A 288 23.49 24.39 -19.22
C LEU A 288 24.92 24.02 -19.66
N LEU A 289 25.10 22.84 -20.26
CA LEU A 289 26.40 22.37 -20.73
C LEU A 289 26.95 23.18 -21.91
N ARG A 290 26.09 23.82 -22.71
CA ARG A 290 26.53 24.79 -23.74
C ARG A 290 27.05 26.08 -23.13
N GLN A 291 26.54 26.49 -21.97
CA GLN A 291 27.00 27.68 -21.24
C GLN A 291 28.30 27.41 -20.48
N HIS A 292 28.51 26.17 -20.05
CA HIS A 292 29.72 25.70 -19.39
C HIS A 292 30.39 24.59 -20.21
N PRO A 293 31.08 24.91 -21.32
CA PRO A 293 31.69 23.90 -22.16
C PRO A 293 32.79 23.14 -21.41
N ILE A 294 32.59 21.84 -21.24
CA ILE A 294 33.53 20.92 -20.58
C ILE A 294 34.27 20.16 -21.67
N ASN A 295 35.43 20.65 -22.10
CA ASN A 295 36.17 20.03 -23.20
C ASN A 295 37.62 19.77 -22.80
N ASN A 296 37.93 18.54 -22.38
CA ASN A 296 39.26 18.12 -21.92
C ASN A 296 39.77 16.82 -22.59
N GLY A 297 39.33 16.47 -23.80
CA GLY A 297 39.91 15.35 -24.54
C GLY A 297 39.24 15.03 -25.88
N ASP A 298 39.98 14.33 -26.75
CA ASP A 298 39.68 13.96 -28.15
C ASP A 298 38.42 13.08 -28.36
N ASP A 299 37.75 12.66 -27.28
CA ASP A 299 36.63 11.72 -27.31
C ASP A 299 35.31 12.43 -26.95
N ARG A 300 34.36 12.49 -27.90
CA ARG A 300 33.04 13.10 -27.68
C ARG A 300 32.31 12.35 -26.56
N SER A 301 32.09 13.04 -25.44
CA SER A 301 31.24 12.52 -24.36
C SER A 301 29.82 12.18 -24.88
N PRO A 302 29.16 11.14 -24.34
CA PRO A 302 27.79 10.81 -24.71
C PRO A 302 26.88 12.03 -24.49
N PRO A 303 25.86 12.23 -25.34
CA PRO A 303 24.88 13.29 -25.13
C PRO A 303 24.09 13.04 -23.85
N ALA A 304 23.55 14.10 -23.25
CA ALA A 304 22.77 14.00 -22.02
C ALA A 304 21.57 13.06 -22.19
N SER A 305 20.94 13.04 -23.36
CA SER A 305 19.85 12.13 -23.71
C SER A 305 20.17 10.65 -23.46
N ALA A 306 21.39 10.21 -23.78
CA ALA A 306 21.86 8.85 -23.56
C ALA A 306 21.85 8.49 -22.08
N LEU A 307 22.41 9.39 -21.26
CA LEU A 307 22.56 9.20 -19.82
C LEU A 307 21.21 9.20 -19.12
N TYR A 308 20.33 10.12 -19.48
CA TYR A 308 18.98 10.19 -18.94
C TYR A 308 18.17 8.94 -19.27
N GLY A 309 18.25 8.41 -20.51
CA GLY A 309 17.57 7.18 -20.89
C GLY A 309 18.07 5.95 -20.11
N VAL A 310 19.38 5.84 -19.90
CA VAL A 310 19.97 4.76 -19.09
C VAL A 310 19.58 4.92 -17.63
N ALA A 311 19.75 6.12 -17.07
CA ALA A 311 19.43 6.44 -15.68
C ALA A 311 17.96 6.15 -15.33
N TYR A 312 17.04 6.40 -16.26
CA TYR A 312 15.61 6.18 -16.05
C TYR A 312 15.21 4.70 -15.92
N ALA A 313 16.01 3.76 -16.45
CA ALA A 313 15.76 2.33 -16.25
C ALA A 313 16.04 1.85 -14.82
N PHE A 314 16.81 2.63 -14.07
CA PHE A 314 17.18 2.30 -12.70
C PHE A 314 16.22 2.98 -11.71
N PRO A 315 15.90 2.32 -10.59
CA PRO A 315 15.13 2.94 -9.51
C PRO A 315 15.77 4.26 -9.07
N HIS A 316 15.05 5.37 -9.24
CA HIS A 316 15.46 6.64 -8.67
C HIS A 316 15.20 6.68 -7.17
N VAL A 317 15.90 7.57 -6.48
CA VAL A 317 15.86 7.64 -5.01
C VAL A 317 14.48 7.96 -4.44
N GLY A 318 13.62 8.69 -5.17
CA GLY A 318 12.23 8.93 -4.73
C GLY A 318 11.37 7.66 -4.69
N LYS A 319 11.54 6.74 -5.66
CA LYS A 319 10.93 5.41 -5.62
C LYS A 319 11.49 4.60 -4.47
N LEU A 320 12.82 4.55 -4.32
CA LEU A 320 13.45 3.80 -3.22
C LEU A 320 13.06 4.33 -1.84
N LEU A 321 12.86 5.65 -1.69
CA LEU A 321 12.39 6.23 -0.44
C LEU A 321 11.00 5.71 -0.06
N SER A 322 10.15 5.31 -1.03
CA SER A 322 8.81 4.78 -0.75
C SER A 322 8.86 3.44 -0.02
N MET A 323 10.02 2.79 0.01
CA MET A 323 10.28 1.61 0.82
C MET A 323 10.15 1.87 2.32
N LEU A 324 10.25 3.14 2.73
CA LEU A 324 9.89 3.59 4.07
C LEU A 324 8.46 3.16 4.44
N PHE A 325 7.57 2.99 3.46
CA PHE A 325 6.21 2.50 3.70
C PHE A 325 6.20 1.12 4.37
N ILE A 326 7.13 0.23 4.04
CA ILE A 326 7.21 -1.11 4.65
C ILE A 326 7.60 -1.00 6.12
N LEU A 327 8.56 -0.12 6.43
CA LEU A 327 8.99 0.13 7.81
C LEU A 327 7.89 0.84 8.61
N PHE A 328 7.13 1.73 7.96
CA PHE A 328 5.93 2.32 8.52
C PHE A 328 4.84 1.28 8.75
N ALA A 329 4.58 0.38 7.79
CA ALA A 329 3.54 -0.65 7.91
C ALA A 329 3.86 -1.61 9.05
N ALA A 330 5.13 -2.04 9.18
CA ALA A 330 5.59 -2.82 10.31
C ALA A 330 5.40 -2.09 11.64
N TRP A 331 5.80 -0.81 11.69
CA TRP A 331 5.58 0.05 12.86
C TRP A 331 4.08 0.22 13.20
N PHE A 332 3.25 0.46 12.19
CA PHE A 332 1.82 0.73 12.30
C PHE A 332 1.02 -0.50 12.77
N VAL A 333 1.47 -1.69 12.37
CA VAL A 333 0.90 -2.99 12.78
C VAL A 333 1.45 -3.42 14.15
N GLY A 334 2.52 -2.80 14.64
CA GLY A 334 3.12 -3.12 15.94
C GLY A 334 4.17 -4.23 15.90
N THR A 335 4.71 -4.54 14.72
CA THR A 335 5.78 -5.54 14.53
C THR A 335 7.15 -4.85 14.37
N PRO A 336 7.90 -4.59 15.47
CA PRO A 336 9.18 -3.89 15.38
C PRO A 336 10.19 -4.68 14.54
N VAL A 337 10.71 -4.03 13.49
CA VAL A 337 11.69 -4.63 12.59
C VAL A 337 13.05 -4.73 13.29
N LYS A 338 13.53 -5.95 13.52
CA LYS A 338 14.87 -6.20 14.07
C LYS A 338 15.94 -5.72 13.10
N THR A 339 17.03 -5.16 13.62
CA THR A 339 18.18 -4.67 12.83
C THR A 339 18.76 -5.71 11.87
N SER A 340 18.67 -7.00 12.21
CA SER A 340 19.14 -8.11 11.37
C SER A 340 18.36 -8.27 10.06
N VAL A 341 17.12 -7.79 10.00
CA VAL A 341 16.23 -7.92 8.83
C VAL A 341 16.51 -6.83 7.79
N TYR A 342 17.04 -5.68 8.21
CA TYR A 342 17.26 -4.51 7.34
C TYR A 342 18.11 -4.83 6.10
N PRO A 343 19.26 -5.51 6.17
CA PRO A 343 20.06 -5.80 4.97
C PRO A 343 19.30 -6.65 3.95
N GLY A 344 18.56 -7.66 4.41
CA GLY A 344 17.76 -8.53 3.56
C GLY A 344 16.61 -7.77 2.90
N LEU A 345 15.86 -7.00 3.71
CA LEU A 345 14.76 -6.17 3.26
C LEU A 345 15.22 -5.13 2.23
N LEU A 346 16.20 -4.28 2.58
CA LEU A 346 16.73 -3.22 1.70
C LEU A 346 17.33 -3.78 0.41
N GLY A 347 18.00 -4.94 0.50
CA GLY A 347 18.59 -5.64 -0.64
C GLY A 347 17.53 -6.16 -1.60
N SER A 348 16.59 -6.98 -1.14
CA SER A 348 15.50 -7.53 -1.98
C SER A 348 14.62 -6.41 -2.53
N GLY A 349 14.31 -5.40 -1.71
CA GLY A 349 13.51 -4.25 -2.12
C GLY A 349 14.15 -3.49 -3.26
N LEU A 350 15.45 -3.16 -3.19
CA LEU A 350 16.15 -2.50 -4.29
C LEU A 350 15.93 -3.20 -5.64
N PHE A 351 15.97 -4.54 -5.66
CA PHE A 351 15.70 -5.33 -6.87
C PHE A 351 14.23 -5.29 -7.27
N ALA A 352 13.31 -5.46 -6.33
CA ALA A 352 11.88 -5.40 -6.61
C ALA A 352 11.45 -4.03 -7.16
N TYR A 353 12.10 -2.94 -6.73
CA TYR A 353 11.81 -1.58 -7.18
C TYR A 353 12.15 -1.30 -8.64
N PHE A 354 12.86 -2.18 -9.33
CA PHE A 354 12.93 -2.13 -10.80
C PHE A 354 11.54 -2.34 -11.41
N GLY A 355 10.71 -3.18 -10.78
CA GLY A 355 9.27 -3.35 -11.05
C GLY A 355 8.42 -2.11 -10.77
N GLY A 356 8.95 -1.15 -10.03
CA GLY A 356 8.23 0.00 -9.50
C GLY A 356 7.53 -0.29 -8.17
N PRO A 357 7.02 0.75 -7.48
CA PRO A 357 6.43 0.61 -6.14
C PRO A 357 5.22 -0.33 -6.08
N ILE A 358 4.41 -0.37 -7.15
CA ILE A 358 3.21 -1.22 -7.23
C ILE A 358 3.55 -2.71 -7.18
N ILE A 359 4.73 -3.12 -7.66
CA ILE A 359 5.20 -4.51 -7.57
C ILE A 359 6.03 -4.70 -6.30
N ALA A 360 6.89 -3.73 -5.98
CA ALA A 360 7.84 -3.85 -4.88
C ALA A 360 7.16 -3.85 -3.51
N ILE A 361 6.14 -3.01 -3.29
CA ILE A 361 5.49 -2.90 -1.98
C ILE A 361 4.76 -4.20 -1.61
N PRO A 362 3.86 -4.77 -2.44
CA PRO A 362 3.24 -6.06 -2.14
C PRO A 362 4.26 -7.16 -1.85
N TYR A 363 5.27 -7.30 -2.71
CA TYR A 363 6.35 -8.27 -2.51
C TYR A 363 7.07 -8.09 -1.16
N LEU A 364 7.34 -6.85 -0.76
CA LEU A 364 8.00 -6.56 0.52
C LEU A 364 7.07 -6.72 1.72
N LEU A 365 5.76 -6.47 1.56
CA LEU A 365 4.75 -6.78 2.58
C LEU A 365 4.68 -8.29 2.80
N ASP A 366 4.60 -9.08 1.74
CA ASP A 366 4.61 -10.55 1.79
C ASP A 366 5.89 -11.07 2.44
N GLN A 367 7.05 -10.55 2.03
CA GLN A 367 8.34 -10.93 2.62
C GLN A 367 8.38 -10.66 4.13
N MET A 368 7.76 -9.56 4.57
CA MET A 368 7.68 -9.17 5.97
C MET A 368 6.48 -9.79 6.70
N HIS A 369 5.64 -10.57 6.00
CA HIS A 369 4.39 -11.15 6.51
C HIS A 369 3.45 -10.06 7.08
N LEU A 370 3.42 -8.89 6.44
CA LEU A 370 2.59 -7.78 6.82
C LEU A 370 1.25 -7.82 6.07
N PRO A 371 0.17 -7.26 6.66
CA PRO A 371 -1.13 -7.24 6.01
C PRO A 371 -1.14 -6.59 4.63
N HIS A 372 -1.73 -7.25 3.64
CA HIS A 372 -1.84 -6.72 2.27
C HIS A 372 -2.81 -5.53 2.19
N ASP A 373 -3.71 -5.37 3.16
CA ASP A 373 -4.55 -4.16 3.27
C ASP A 373 -3.70 -2.88 3.53
N MET A 374 -2.46 -3.03 4.03
CA MET A 374 -1.51 -1.91 4.07
C MET A 374 -1.16 -1.42 2.67
N PHE A 375 -1.19 -2.28 1.65
CA PHE A 375 -1.00 -1.86 0.27
C PHE A 375 -2.10 -0.89 -0.18
N GLN A 376 -3.34 -1.05 0.28
CA GLN A 376 -4.41 -0.08 -0.03
C GLN A 376 -4.10 1.30 0.58
N LEU A 377 -3.59 1.33 1.82
CA LEU A 377 -3.11 2.58 2.44
C LEU A 377 -1.92 3.18 1.68
N PHE A 378 -1.02 2.34 1.14
CA PHE A 378 0.04 2.81 0.26
C PHE A 378 -0.51 3.43 -1.04
N LEU A 379 -1.44 2.76 -1.72
CA LEU A 379 -2.07 3.27 -2.94
C LEU A 379 -2.77 4.61 -2.69
N MET A 380 -3.46 4.75 -1.56
CA MET A 380 -4.08 6.01 -1.12
C MET A 380 -3.03 7.10 -0.90
N SER A 381 -1.89 6.75 -0.30
CA SER A 381 -0.77 7.68 -0.13
C SER A 381 -0.18 8.12 -1.48
N GLY A 382 -0.32 7.31 -2.53
CA GLY A 382 0.28 7.54 -3.86
C GLY A 382 -0.15 8.85 -4.51
N VAL A 383 -1.36 9.35 -4.19
CA VAL A 383 -1.86 10.67 -4.60
C VAL A 383 -0.85 11.78 -4.25
N TYR A 384 -0.14 11.65 -3.14
CA TYR A 384 0.86 12.60 -2.65
C TYR A 384 2.29 12.05 -2.74
N GLY A 385 2.50 10.83 -2.24
CA GLY A 385 3.81 10.19 -2.10
C GLY A 385 4.50 9.97 -3.44
N GLU A 386 3.81 9.39 -4.43
CA GLU A 386 4.39 9.15 -5.75
C GLU A 386 4.76 10.46 -6.45
N ARG A 387 3.88 11.48 -6.34
CA ARG A 387 4.13 12.83 -6.88
C ARG A 387 5.39 13.45 -6.31
N LEU A 388 5.55 13.40 -5.00
CA LEU A 388 6.75 13.91 -4.34
C LEU A 388 7.99 13.09 -4.71
N GLY A 389 7.86 11.76 -4.75
CA GLY A 389 8.91 10.84 -5.19
C GLY A 389 9.39 11.10 -6.61
N ASP A 390 8.50 11.42 -7.53
CA ASP A 390 8.82 11.76 -8.91
C ASP A 390 9.52 13.12 -9.02
N ALA A 391 9.15 14.10 -8.19
CA ALA A 391 9.90 15.35 -8.10
C ALA A 391 11.35 15.10 -7.63
N VAL A 392 11.56 14.27 -6.60
CA VAL A 392 12.92 13.86 -6.19
C VAL A 392 13.61 13.06 -7.30
N GLY A 393 12.85 12.24 -8.03
CA GLY A 393 13.31 11.49 -9.19
C GLY A 393 13.89 12.38 -10.29
N ALA A 394 13.26 13.51 -10.59
CA ALA A 394 13.78 14.48 -11.55
C ALA A 394 15.15 15.04 -11.12
N MET A 395 15.29 15.38 -9.84
CA MET A 395 16.58 15.82 -9.28
C MET A 395 17.63 14.70 -9.32
N HIS A 396 17.25 13.45 -9.03
CA HIS A 396 18.12 12.29 -9.10
C HIS A 396 18.68 12.07 -10.51
N LEU A 397 17.81 12.07 -11.52
CA LEU A 397 18.22 11.88 -12.92
C LEU A 397 19.19 12.99 -13.34
N CYS A 398 18.92 14.24 -12.95
CA CYS A 398 19.81 15.36 -13.22
C CYS A 398 21.16 15.22 -12.52
N THR A 399 21.16 14.84 -11.24
CA THR A 399 22.36 14.63 -10.43
C THR A 399 23.24 13.54 -11.01
N LEU A 400 22.66 12.37 -11.29
CA LEU A 400 23.35 11.24 -11.89
C LEU A 400 23.94 11.62 -13.25
N THR A 401 23.16 12.31 -14.09
CA THR A 401 23.59 12.72 -15.43
C THR A 401 24.73 13.74 -15.36
N LEU A 402 24.59 14.81 -14.60
CA LEU A 402 25.62 15.86 -14.49
C LEU A 402 26.94 15.30 -13.96
N ILE A 403 26.90 14.55 -12.85
CA ILE A 403 28.12 13.95 -12.27
C ILE A 403 28.75 12.97 -13.27
N SER A 404 27.94 12.18 -13.99
CA SER A 404 28.45 11.26 -15.01
C SER A 404 29.13 11.99 -16.18
N ILE A 405 28.55 13.09 -16.68
CA ILE A 405 29.14 13.91 -17.76
C ILE A 405 30.47 14.51 -17.29
N PHE A 406 30.50 15.13 -16.11
CA PHE A 406 31.75 15.68 -15.57
C PHE A 406 32.80 14.58 -15.34
N GLY A 407 32.40 13.39 -14.87
CA GLY A 407 33.31 12.25 -14.67
C GLY A 407 33.90 11.70 -15.97
N LEU A 408 33.09 11.62 -17.03
CA LEU A 408 33.54 11.20 -18.35
C LEU A 408 34.57 12.18 -18.93
N ASN A 409 34.36 13.48 -18.73
CA ASN A 409 35.29 14.53 -19.16
C ASN A 409 36.49 14.75 -18.21
N ARG A 410 36.66 13.93 -17.17
CA ARG A 410 37.70 14.11 -16.12
C ARG A 410 37.65 15.49 -15.45
N ALA A 411 36.47 16.09 -15.37
CA ALA A 411 36.23 17.40 -14.80
C ALA A 411 35.66 17.33 -13.37
N LEU A 412 35.59 16.14 -12.76
CA LEU A 412 35.19 15.99 -11.36
C LEU A 412 36.27 16.55 -10.44
N GLN A 413 35.83 17.31 -9.44
CA GLN A 413 36.68 17.90 -8.43
C GLN A 413 36.60 17.10 -7.13
N PHE A 414 37.70 16.45 -6.76
CA PHE A 414 37.80 15.72 -5.50
C PHE A 414 38.71 16.49 -4.53
N HIS A 415 38.12 17.45 -3.84
CA HIS A 415 38.81 18.20 -2.80
C HIS A 415 38.31 17.75 -1.42
N PRO A 416 39.21 17.43 -0.46
CA PRO A 416 38.81 16.86 0.82
C PRO A 416 37.96 17.83 1.65
N TRP A 417 38.23 19.14 1.56
CA TRP A 417 37.52 20.14 2.35
C TRP A 417 36.07 20.38 1.89
N PRO A 418 35.77 20.59 0.59
CA PRO A 418 34.39 20.59 0.08
C PRO A 418 33.62 19.30 0.40
N LEU A 419 34.26 18.14 0.32
CA LEU A 419 33.64 16.85 0.65
C LEU A 419 33.33 16.74 2.15
N LEU A 420 34.24 17.18 3.02
CA LEU A 420 34.00 17.23 4.46
C LEU A 420 32.88 18.22 4.80
N LYS A 421 32.86 19.40 4.16
CA LYS A 421 31.78 20.38 4.29
C LYS A 421 30.44 19.79 3.84
N TYR A 422 30.40 19.07 2.73
CA TYR A 422 29.22 18.35 2.27
C TYR A 422 28.72 17.35 3.31
N ALA A 423 29.62 16.49 3.83
CA ALA A 423 29.27 15.50 4.84
C ALA A 423 28.77 16.15 6.15
N MET A 424 29.42 17.22 6.61
CA MET A 424 28.97 17.96 7.79
C MET A 424 27.61 18.62 7.59
N VAL A 425 27.40 19.31 6.47
CA VAL A 425 26.12 20.01 6.19
C VAL A 425 24.99 19.00 6.03
N THR A 426 25.18 17.93 5.25
CA THR A 426 24.16 16.89 5.07
C THR A 426 23.90 16.13 6.36
N GLY A 427 24.94 15.77 7.14
CA GLY A 427 24.79 15.09 8.43
C GLY A 427 24.05 15.94 9.48
N THR A 428 24.48 17.19 9.68
CA THR A 428 23.84 18.10 10.66
C THR A 428 22.40 18.45 10.27
N THR A 429 22.15 18.73 9.00
CA THR A 429 20.79 19.03 8.52
C THR A 429 19.91 17.78 8.54
N GLY A 430 20.47 16.61 8.26
CA GLY A 430 19.76 15.33 8.35
C GLY A 430 19.31 15.02 9.78
N ILE A 431 20.20 15.19 10.77
CA ILE A 431 19.85 15.05 12.20
C ILE A 431 18.79 16.07 12.60
N ALA A 432 18.93 17.33 12.19
CA ALA A 432 17.94 18.37 12.50
C ALA A 432 16.55 18.05 11.92
N ILE A 433 16.49 17.54 10.68
CA ILE A 433 15.24 17.11 10.05
C ILE A 433 14.68 15.89 10.77
N LEU A 434 15.51 14.90 11.13
CA LEU A 434 15.07 13.72 11.87
C LEU A 434 14.45 14.11 13.23
N LEU A 435 15.11 15.01 13.97
CA LEU A 435 14.60 15.54 15.23
C LEU A 435 13.32 16.35 15.03
N LEU A 436 13.26 17.18 13.98
CA LEU A 436 12.05 17.94 13.64
C LEU A 436 10.87 17.01 13.34
N ILE A 437 11.09 15.97 12.53
CA ILE A 437 10.08 14.94 12.25
C ILE A 437 9.66 14.28 13.55
N SER A 438 10.60 13.82 14.36
CA SER A 438 10.32 13.12 15.62
C SER A 438 9.51 13.99 16.60
N VAL A 439 9.89 15.25 16.79
CA VAL A 439 9.14 16.19 17.64
C VAL A 439 7.76 16.47 17.08
N THR A 440 7.64 16.68 15.76
CA THR A 440 6.36 16.91 15.10
C THR A 440 5.44 15.70 15.29
N LEU A 441 5.94 14.49 15.04
CA LEU A 441 5.17 13.26 15.21
C LEU A 441 4.77 13.05 16.66
N ASN A 442 5.68 13.19 17.63
CA ASN A 442 5.33 13.05 19.04
C ASN A 442 4.32 14.10 19.54
N HIS A 443 4.22 15.26 18.88
CA HIS A 443 3.26 16.29 19.24
C HIS A 443 1.87 16.07 18.63
N PHE A 444 1.81 15.67 17.36
CA PHE A 444 0.54 15.50 16.63
C PHE A 444 -0.02 14.08 16.67
N VAL A 445 0.85 13.07 16.76
CA VAL A 445 0.48 11.67 16.95
C VAL A 445 0.31 11.45 18.44
N THR A 446 -0.84 11.85 18.99
CA THR A 446 -1.22 11.42 20.33
C THR A 446 -1.23 9.89 20.34
N THR A 447 -0.44 9.27 21.22
CA THR A 447 -0.53 7.85 21.57
C THR A 447 -2.01 7.57 21.73
N ALA A 448 -2.58 6.72 20.87
CA ALA A 448 -4.00 6.45 20.82
C ALA A 448 -4.51 6.21 22.25
N SER A 449 -5.08 7.26 22.86
CA SER A 449 -5.86 7.18 24.10
C SER A 449 -7.27 6.67 23.80
N ASP A 450 -7.48 6.29 22.55
CA ASP A 450 -8.69 5.75 21.96
C ASP A 450 -8.57 4.23 21.74
N ARG A 451 -7.84 3.53 22.62
CA ARG A 451 -7.84 2.05 22.69
C ARG A 451 -9.24 1.49 22.97
N THR A 452 -10.09 2.31 23.58
CA THR A 452 -11.53 2.05 23.77
C THR A 452 -12.34 2.52 22.56
N GLU A 453 -11.92 3.58 21.87
CA GLU A 453 -12.67 4.22 20.78
C GLU A 453 -12.73 3.39 19.48
N LEU A 454 -11.70 2.57 19.20
CA LEU A 454 -11.71 1.61 18.10
C LEU A 454 -12.78 0.52 18.30
N ILE A 455 -13.06 0.14 19.54
CA ILE A 455 -14.15 -0.77 19.92
C ILE A 455 -15.47 0.01 20.05
N ASP A 456 -15.44 1.26 20.52
CA ASP A 456 -16.62 2.14 20.60
C ASP A 456 -17.22 2.46 19.23
N LYS A 457 -16.40 2.40 18.15
CA LYS A 457 -16.83 2.65 16.76
C LYS A 457 -17.33 1.40 16.03
N ILE A 458 -17.24 0.21 16.63
CA ILE A 458 -17.71 -1.03 16.02
C ILE A 458 -19.17 -1.23 16.41
N HIS A 459 -20.06 -0.81 15.50
CA HIS A 459 -21.51 -1.01 15.60
C HIS A 459 -21.97 -2.03 14.56
N LEU A 460 -23.17 -2.58 14.76
CA LEU A 460 -23.83 -3.35 13.71
C LEU A 460 -23.92 -2.51 12.43
N LEU A 461 -23.55 -3.10 11.29
CA LEU A 461 -23.56 -2.43 9.98
C LEU A 461 -24.95 -1.95 9.57
N GLU A 462 -25.97 -2.62 10.09
CA GLU A 462 -27.37 -2.39 9.76
C GLU A 462 -28.18 -2.04 11.01
N GLN A 463 -29.36 -1.48 10.80
CA GLN A 463 -30.29 -1.22 11.90
C GLN A 463 -30.74 -2.56 12.51
N PRO A 464 -30.55 -2.74 13.83
CA PRO A 464 -30.95 -3.96 14.51
C PRO A 464 -32.48 -4.09 14.49
N VAL A 465 -32.97 -5.30 14.22
CA VAL A 465 -34.37 -5.63 14.55
C VAL A 465 -34.58 -5.57 16.06
N GLN A 466 -35.82 -5.38 16.51
CA GLN A 466 -36.15 -5.41 17.93
C GLN A 466 -35.65 -6.71 18.56
N ASN A 467 -34.89 -6.58 19.65
CA ASN A 467 -34.23 -7.72 20.28
C ASN A 467 -34.15 -7.59 21.81
N VAL A 468 -34.04 -8.72 22.49
CA VAL A 468 -33.79 -8.84 23.93
C VAL A 468 -32.65 -9.82 24.17
N VAL A 469 -31.80 -9.56 25.16
CA VAL A 469 -30.72 -10.46 25.58
C VAL A 469 -31.11 -11.15 26.89
N ILE A 470 -31.03 -12.47 26.91
CA ILE A 470 -31.41 -13.36 28.01
C ILE A 470 -30.14 -14.06 28.51
N GLU A 471 -29.64 -13.61 29.67
CA GLU A 471 -28.42 -14.16 30.29
C GLU A 471 -28.65 -15.52 30.96
N VAL A 472 -29.86 -15.74 31.51
CA VAL A 472 -30.21 -16.99 32.19
C VAL A 472 -31.03 -17.85 31.24
N PRO A 473 -30.45 -18.91 30.65
CA PRO A 473 -31.15 -19.71 29.66
C PRO A 473 -32.29 -20.51 30.30
N ALA A 474 -33.43 -20.50 29.64
CA ALA A 474 -34.62 -21.26 30.01
C ALA A 474 -35.28 -21.83 28.74
N PRO A 475 -36.02 -22.95 28.86
CA PRO A 475 -36.80 -23.48 27.75
C PRO A 475 -37.75 -22.44 27.17
N ASN A 476 -38.01 -22.60 25.88
CA ASN A 476 -38.86 -21.73 25.11
C ASN A 476 -40.30 -21.76 25.66
N PRO A 477 -40.88 -20.58 25.98
CA PRO A 477 -42.18 -20.52 26.66
C PRO A 477 -43.34 -21.00 25.78
N ASP A 478 -43.18 -20.96 24.45
CA ASP A 478 -44.18 -21.38 23.48
C ASP A 478 -43.83 -22.76 22.91
N PRO A 479 -44.27 -23.91 23.47
CA PRO A 479 -43.82 -25.23 23.03
C PRO A 479 -44.12 -25.53 21.55
N LEU A 480 -43.31 -26.39 20.94
CA LEU A 480 -43.53 -26.91 19.58
C LEU A 480 -44.74 -27.86 19.57
N LEU A 481 -45.71 -27.62 18.69
CA LEU A 481 -46.91 -28.47 18.57
C LEU A 481 -46.63 -29.76 17.75
N PRO A 482 -47.41 -30.85 17.93
CA PRO A 482 -47.11 -32.17 17.34
C PRO A 482 -46.99 -32.25 15.81
N ASP A 483 -47.55 -31.28 15.07
CA ASP A 483 -47.50 -31.20 13.60
C ASP A 483 -46.93 -29.84 13.12
N GLU A 484 -46.33 -29.07 14.02
CA GLU A 484 -45.76 -27.75 13.73
C GLU A 484 -44.27 -27.88 13.48
N THR A 485 -43.78 -27.27 12.40
CA THR A 485 -42.34 -27.20 12.11
C THR A 485 -41.71 -26.07 12.93
N LEU A 486 -40.39 -26.12 13.16
CA LEU A 486 -39.69 -25.06 13.90
C LEU A 486 -39.90 -23.69 13.24
N LEU A 487 -39.94 -23.64 11.91
CA LEU A 487 -40.22 -22.42 11.15
C LEU A 487 -41.63 -21.90 11.45
N GLN A 488 -42.66 -22.75 11.39
CA GLN A 488 -44.04 -22.37 11.69
C GLN A 488 -44.19 -21.85 13.13
N ARG A 489 -43.47 -22.45 14.08
CA ARG A 489 -43.42 -21.97 15.47
C ARG A 489 -42.80 -20.58 15.57
N ILE A 490 -41.67 -20.35 14.89
CA ILE A 490 -40.99 -19.04 14.84
C ILE A 490 -41.94 -17.98 14.26
N GLU A 491 -42.62 -18.29 13.15
CA GLU A 491 -43.60 -17.41 12.51
C GLU A 491 -44.81 -17.15 13.43
N ARG A 492 -45.35 -18.18 14.09
CA ARG A 492 -46.51 -18.07 14.99
C ARG A 492 -46.24 -17.14 16.16
N ARG A 493 -45.08 -17.26 16.80
CA ARG A 493 -44.73 -16.42 17.96
C ARG A 493 -44.11 -15.08 17.58
N GLY A 494 -43.63 -14.93 16.34
CA GLY A 494 -42.99 -13.70 15.85
C GLY A 494 -41.61 -13.41 16.46
N ILE A 495 -40.93 -14.43 16.97
CA ILE A 495 -39.64 -14.33 17.66
C ILE A 495 -38.72 -15.43 17.12
N LEU A 496 -37.44 -15.13 16.91
CA LEU A 496 -36.38 -16.11 16.69
C LEU A 496 -35.45 -16.09 17.92
N ARG A 497 -35.27 -17.24 18.59
CA ARG A 497 -34.37 -17.40 19.73
C ARG A 497 -33.01 -17.88 19.24
N VAL A 498 -32.01 -17.02 19.38
CA VAL A 498 -30.64 -17.25 18.89
C VAL A 498 -29.71 -17.49 20.06
N GLY A 499 -29.09 -18.67 20.10
CA GLY A 499 -28.05 -19.01 21.06
C GLY A 499 -26.76 -18.23 20.77
N TYR A 500 -26.23 -17.52 21.77
CA TYR A 500 -24.95 -16.80 21.68
C TYR A 500 -23.97 -17.14 22.81
N ASN A 501 -22.68 -16.94 22.57
CA ASN A 501 -21.62 -17.05 23.56
C ASN A 501 -20.67 -15.84 23.45
N GLU A 502 -20.58 -15.05 24.51
CA GLU A 502 -19.83 -13.76 24.55
C GLU A 502 -18.31 -13.87 24.38
N ASP A 503 -17.75 -15.08 24.46
CA ASP A 503 -16.32 -15.36 24.36
C ASP A 503 -15.91 -15.77 22.93
N LYS A 504 -16.54 -15.18 21.91
CA LYS A 504 -16.29 -15.47 20.49
C LYS A 504 -16.11 -14.20 19.67
N VAL A 505 -15.06 -13.44 19.93
CA VAL A 505 -14.68 -12.29 19.09
C VAL A 505 -14.09 -12.80 17.76
N PRO A 506 -14.42 -12.22 16.58
CA PRO A 506 -15.34 -11.10 16.32
C PRO A 506 -16.79 -11.52 15.98
N PHE A 507 -17.18 -12.76 16.27
CA PHE A 507 -18.47 -13.35 15.89
C PHE A 507 -19.64 -12.97 16.81
N ALA A 508 -19.44 -13.03 18.13
CA ALA A 508 -20.42 -12.68 19.16
C ALA A 508 -19.69 -12.23 20.45
N PHE A 509 -19.89 -10.97 20.84
CA PHE A 509 -19.32 -10.38 22.05
C PHE A 509 -20.04 -9.09 22.44
N PHE A 510 -19.81 -8.60 23.66
CA PHE A 510 -20.30 -7.29 24.07
C PHE A 510 -19.27 -6.20 23.75
N ASN A 511 -19.70 -5.14 23.07
CA ASN A 511 -18.89 -3.94 22.88
C ASN A 511 -18.79 -3.13 24.19
N ALA A 512 -18.05 -2.01 24.16
CA ALA A 512 -17.87 -1.14 25.31
C ALA A 512 -19.18 -0.51 25.82
N GLN A 513 -20.17 -0.31 24.94
CA GLN A 513 -21.53 0.15 25.26
C GLN A 513 -22.42 -0.96 25.84
N ARG A 514 -21.87 -2.16 26.08
CA ARG A 514 -22.59 -3.37 26.54
C ARG A 514 -23.70 -3.82 25.58
N GLN A 515 -23.54 -3.55 24.30
CA GLN A 515 -24.41 -4.07 23.24
C GLN A 515 -23.81 -5.37 22.71
N LEU A 516 -24.66 -6.39 22.50
CA LEU A 516 -24.25 -7.63 21.85
C LEU A 516 -24.03 -7.35 20.36
N VAL A 517 -22.82 -7.61 19.87
CA VAL A 517 -22.40 -7.34 18.50
C VAL A 517 -21.47 -8.44 17.97
N GLY A 518 -21.22 -8.42 16.67
CA GLY A 518 -20.33 -9.36 15.99
C GLY A 518 -20.89 -9.84 14.65
N TYR A 519 -20.07 -10.56 13.88
CA TYR A 519 -20.44 -11.10 12.57
C TYR A 519 -21.74 -11.93 12.63
N ASP A 520 -21.84 -12.86 13.58
CA ASP A 520 -22.99 -13.75 13.68
C ASP A 520 -24.21 -13.04 14.26
N ILE A 521 -24.00 -12.04 15.12
CA ILE A 521 -25.07 -11.18 15.63
C ILE A 521 -25.67 -10.34 14.49
N ASN A 522 -24.82 -9.85 13.59
CA ASN A 522 -25.27 -9.18 12.37
C ASN A 522 -26.05 -10.13 11.46
N MET A 523 -25.54 -11.36 11.24
CA MET A 523 -26.26 -12.39 10.48
C MET A 523 -27.61 -12.75 11.11
N ALA A 524 -27.70 -12.81 12.44
CA ALA A 524 -28.96 -13.07 13.15
C ALA A 524 -29.99 -11.95 12.91
N HIS A 525 -29.55 -10.68 12.90
CA HIS A 525 -30.41 -9.55 12.55
C HIS A 525 -30.92 -9.61 11.10
N VAL A 526 -30.08 -10.02 10.15
CA VAL A 526 -30.49 -10.19 8.74
C VAL A 526 -31.50 -11.33 8.63
N LEU A 527 -31.22 -12.48 9.24
CA LEU A 527 -32.12 -13.64 9.22
C LEU A 527 -33.49 -13.30 9.80
N ALA A 528 -33.53 -12.66 10.97
CA ALA A 528 -34.79 -12.24 11.60
C ALA A 528 -35.56 -11.23 10.74
N ARG A 529 -34.87 -10.30 10.07
CA ARG A 529 -35.49 -9.34 9.15
C ARG A 529 -36.10 -10.04 7.94
N ASP A 530 -35.38 -10.98 7.34
CA ASP A 530 -35.84 -11.75 6.19
C ASP A 530 -37.05 -12.64 6.54
N LEU A 531 -37.11 -13.14 7.78
CA LEU A 531 -38.24 -13.89 8.32
C LEU A 531 -39.38 -12.99 8.83
N GLY A 532 -39.17 -11.68 8.96
CA GLY A 532 -40.15 -10.75 9.50
C GLY A 532 -40.43 -10.89 11.00
N VAL A 533 -39.46 -11.37 11.78
CA VAL A 533 -39.58 -11.65 13.23
C VAL A 533 -38.64 -10.79 14.08
N THR A 534 -38.87 -10.79 15.40
CA THR A 534 -37.98 -10.17 16.40
C THR A 534 -36.98 -11.18 16.96
N LEU A 535 -36.01 -10.73 17.75
CA LEU A 535 -34.94 -11.60 18.28
C LEU A 535 -34.94 -11.73 19.80
N GLU A 536 -34.63 -12.92 20.28
CA GLU A 536 -34.22 -13.19 21.65
C GLU A 536 -32.84 -13.87 21.63
N PHE A 537 -31.82 -13.18 22.11
CA PHE A 537 -30.48 -13.75 22.24
C PHE A 537 -30.37 -14.48 23.58
N VAL A 538 -30.14 -15.79 23.55
CA VAL A 538 -30.06 -16.65 24.75
C VAL A 538 -28.63 -17.10 24.98
N HIS A 539 -28.06 -16.80 26.14
CA HIS A 539 -26.69 -17.22 26.47
C HIS A 539 -26.59 -18.75 26.57
N PHE A 540 -25.55 -19.34 25.98
CA PHE A 540 -25.24 -20.76 26.16
C PHE A 540 -23.83 -20.98 26.70
N ASP A 541 -23.70 -22.06 27.47
CA ASP A 541 -22.40 -22.56 27.92
C ASP A 541 -21.95 -23.69 27.00
N ARG A 542 -20.73 -23.61 26.48
CA ARG A 542 -20.22 -24.54 25.46
C ARG A 542 -20.27 -26.00 25.90
N SER A 543 -19.99 -26.27 27.18
CA SER A 543 -20.01 -27.61 27.75
C SER A 543 -21.40 -28.26 27.78
N THR A 544 -22.46 -27.45 27.75
CA THR A 544 -23.86 -27.89 27.84
C THR A 544 -24.66 -27.52 26.60
N LEU A 545 -24.01 -27.07 25.52
CA LEU A 545 -24.68 -26.56 24.31
C LEU A 545 -25.68 -27.57 23.73
N ALA A 546 -25.26 -28.84 23.58
CA ALA A 546 -26.12 -29.89 23.04
C ALA A 546 -27.34 -30.14 23.94
N ASP A 547 -27.12 -30.19 25.26
CA ASP A 547 -28.20 -30.40 26.24
C ASP A 547 -29.18 -29.22 26.25
N GLN A 548 -28.69 -27.99 26.14
CA GLN A 548 -29.52 -26.78 26.09
C GLN A 548 -30.33 -26.69 24.78
N LEU A 549 -29.74 -27.15 23.67
CA LEU A 549 -30.40 -27.23 22.37
C LEU A 549 -31.52 -28.29 22.39
N ASP A 550 -31.25 -29.47 22.95
CA ASP A 550 -32.24 -30.55 23.13
C ASP A 550 -33.33 -30.17 24.16
N ALA A 551 -33.00 -29.35 25.16
CA ALA A 551 -33.93 -28.80 26.14
C ALA A 551 -34.74 -27.58 25.63
N ASP A 552 -34.68 -27.28 24.32
CA ASP A 552 -35.46 -26.23 23.68
C ASP A 552 -35.17 -24.82 24.21
N HIS A 553 -33.91 -24.51 24.52
CA HIS A 553 -33.54 -23.17 24.98
C HIS A 553 -33.48 -22.15 23.83
N PHE A 554 -33.13 -22.56 22.61
CA PHE A 554 -33.03 -21.70 21.42
C PHE A 554 -33.25 -22.50 20.13
N ASP A 555 -33.69 -21.84 19.06
CA ASP A 555 -34.00 -22.49 17.78
C ASP A 555 -32.76 -22.62 16.88
N VAL A 556 -31.83 -21.67 16.99
CA VAL A 556 -30.60 -21.65 16.20
C VAL A 556 -29.44 -21.10 17.02
N VAL A 557 -28.23 -21.59 16.77
CA VAL A 557 -26.99 -21.13 17.41
C VAL A 557 -26.15 -20.39 16.39
N MET A 558 -25.92 -19.10 16.61
CA MET A 558 -25.13 -18.24 15.73
C MET A 558 -24.03 -17.56 16.55
N SER A 559 -22.88 -18.25 16.71
CA SER A 559 -21.78 -17.79 17.59
C SER A 559 -20.43 -18.51 17.33
N GLY A 560 -19.97 -18.56 16.08
CA GLY A 560 -18.62 -18.96 15.70
C GLY A 560 -18.33 -20.41 16.03
N LEU A 561 -19.34 -21.27 15.81
CA LEU A 561 -19.30 -22.65 16.25
C LEU A 561 -18.53 -23.51 15.24
N VAL A 562 -17.37 -24.02 15.65
CA VAL A 562 -16.55 -24.89 14.78
C VAL A 562 -17.26 -26.24 14.52
N GLY A 563 -17.36 -26.64 13.27
CA GLY A 563 -17.87 -27.95 12.87
C GLY A 563 -16.93 -29.07 13.32
N THR A 564 -17.47 -30.04 14.07
CA THR A 564 -16.72 -31.24 14.47
C THR A 564 -17.60 -32.47 14.32
N LEU A 565 -16.97 -33.64 14.13
CA LEU A 565 -17.71 -34.90 14.06
C LEU A 565 -18.55 -35.18 15.32
N LYS A 566 -18.04 -34.80 16.50
CA LYS A 566 -18.77 -34.94 17.77
C LYS A 566 -20.07 -34.12 17.75
N ARG A 567 -20.00 -32.88 17.28
CA ARG A 567 -21.18 -32.01 17.15
C ARG A 567 -22.15 -32.52 16.09
N ALA A 568 -21.65 -32.97 14.94
CA ALA A 568 -22.47 -33.59 13.90
C ALA A 568 -23.26 -34.82 14.38
N GLN A 569 -22.76 -35.54 15.40
CA GLN A 569 -23.48 -36.67 16.01
C GLN A 569 -24.52 -36.23 17.05
N SER A 570 -24.28 -35.11 17.74
CA SER A 570 -25.12 -34.66 18.86
C SER A 570 -26.21 -33.67 18.47
N MET A 571 -26.07 -32.92 17.37
CA MET A 571 -27.02 -31.89 16.96
C MET A 571 -27.16 -31.80 15.43
N GLN A 572 -28.31 -31.32 14.95
CA GLN A 572 -28.48 -30.89 13.56
C GLN A 572 -27.75 -29.56 13.35
N HIS A 573 -27.16 -29.36 12.17
CA HIS A 573 -26.42 -28.15 11.86
C HIS A 573 -26.47 -27.82 10.36
N SER A 574 -26.20 -26.56 10.05
CA SER A 574 -26.03 -26.09 8.67
C SER A 574 -24.74 -26.61 8.03
N SER A 575 -24.63 -26.38 6.73
CA SER A 575 -23.34 -26.33 6.03
C SER A 575 -22.45 -25.18 6.55
N SER A 576 -21.18 -25.18 6.15
CA SER A 576 -20.23 -24.13 6.57
C SER A 576 -20.67 -22.77 6.01
N TYR A 577 -20.87 -21.79 6.88
CA TYR A 577 -21.18 -20.42 6.46
C TYR A 577 -19.93 -19.56 6.29
N LEU A 578 -18.83 -19.94 6.96
CA LEU A 578 -17.52 -19.31 6.89
C LEU A 578 -16.44 -20.32 7.29
N ASP A 579 -15.36 -20.39 6.53
CA ASP A 579 -14.19 -21.19 6.90
C ASP A 579 -13.12 -20.28 7.52
N VAL A 580 -12.65 -20.65 8.71
CA VAL A 580 -11.65 -19.89 9.48
C VAL A 580 -10.33 -20.64 9.58
N ASN A 581 -9.22 -19.94 9.75
CA ASN A 581 -7.88 -20.53 9.61
C ASN A 581 -7.29 -20.86 10.98
N LEU A 582 -6.77 -22.08 11.16
CA LEU A 582 -6.15 -22.48 12.42
C LEU A 582 -4.84 -21.73 12.65
N ALA A 583 -4.68 -21.18 13.85
CA ALA A 583 -3.52 -20.38 14.26
C ALA A 583 -3.15 -20.64 15.73
N LEU A 584 -2.06 -20.02 16.16
CA LEU A 584 -1.64 -19.92 17.55
C LEU A 584 -1.61 -18.44 17.95
N ALA A 585 -2.20 -18.11 19.10
CA ALA A 585 -1.97 -16.84 19.77
C ALA A 585 -0.94 -17.04 20.88
N ALA A 586 0.10 -16.23 20.91
CA ALA A 586 1.15 -16.30 21.93
C ALA A 586 1.58 -14.89 22.35
N PRO A 587 2.21 -14.73 23.53
CA PRO A 587 2.86 -13.47 23.89
C PRO A 587 3.83 -13.02 22.79
N ASP A 588 3.87 -11.71 22.51
CA ASP A 588 4.66 -11.10 21.43
C ASP A 588 6.13 -11.57 21.40
N PHE A 589 6.76 -11.68 22.58
CA PHE A 589 8.15 -12.12 22.73
C PHE A 589 8.38 -13.60 22.40
N ARG A 590 7.31 -14.44 22.40
CA ARG A 590 7.35 -15.88 22.11
C ARG A 590 6.90 -16.26 20.70
N VAL A 591 6.24 -15.37 19.95
CA VAL A 591 5.66 -15.72 18.64
C VAL A 591 6.67 -16.31 17.65
N GLN A 592 7.94 -15.89 17.73
CA GLN A 592 9.01 -16.43 16.89
C GLN A 592 9.21 -17.95 17.05
N ASP A 593 8.93 -18.49 18.23
CA ASP A 593 9.06 -19.92 18.52
C ASP A 593 8.01 -20.74 17.76
N PHE A 594 6.90 -20.11 17.39
CA PHE A 594 5.72 -20.73 16.76
C PHE A 594 5.57 -20.41 15.27
N ARG A 595 6.58 -19.81 14.63
CA ARG A 595 6.51 -19.38 13.22
C ARG A 595 6.43 -20.49 12.19
N SER A 596 7.03 -21.65 12.46
CA SER A 596 6.99 -22.78 11.52
C SER A 596 6.81 -24.09 12.26
N LEU A 597 6.26 -25.10 11.57
CA LEU A 597 6.19 -26.45 12.15
C LEU A 597 7.57 -26.98 12.56
N GLN A 598 8.63 -26.54 11.88
CA GLN A 598 10.01 -26.89 12.23
C GLN A 598 10.45 -26.22 13.54
N SER A 599 10.18 -24.92 13.74
CA SER A 599 10.54 -24.21 14.97
C SER A 599 9.78 -24.79 16.17
N ILE A 600 8.49 -25.09 15.99
CA ILE A 600 7.64 -25.69 17.03
C ILE A 600 8.18 -27.05 17.46
N ARG A 601 8.55 -27.91 16.50
CA ARG A 601 9.09 -29.25 16.79
C ARG A 601 10.49 -29.22 17.41
N ALA A 602 11.26 -28.17 17.18
CA ALA A 602 12.59 -28.02 17.74
C ALA A 602 12.57 -27.62 19.24
N GLN A 603 11.43 -27.15 19.75
CA GLN A 603 11.28 -26.82 21.17
C GLN A 603 11.31 -28.09 22.05
N HIS A 604 11.94 -27.99 23.22
CA HIS A 604 12.11 -29.12 24.15
C HIS A 604 10.81 -29.50 24.88
N SER A 605 10.09 -28.51 25.41
CA SER A 605 8.80 -28.67 26.08
C SER A 605 8.10 -27.32 26.14
N PHE A 606 6.80 -27.30 25.88
CA PHE A 606 5.96 -26.10 25.90
C PHE A 606 4.49 -26.49 26.07
N THR A 607 3.66 -25.55 26.52
CA THR A 607 2.24 -25.78 26.81
C THR A 607 1.34 -25.08 25.81
N ILE A 608 0.42 -25.80 25.18
CA ILE A 608 -0.62 -25.22 24.32
C ILE A 608 -2.00 -25.34 24.98
N GLY A 609 -2.63 -24.19 25.17
CA GLY A 609 -4.05 -24.10 25.51
C GLY A 609 -4.92 -24.52 24.33
N VAL A 610 -5.90 -25.38 24.57
CA VAL A 610 -6.88 -25.80 23.57
C VAL A 610 -8.30 -25.57 24.09
N VAL A 611 -9.21 -25.19 23.20
CA VAL A 611 -10.60 -24.90 23.57
C VAL A 611 -11.53 -25.80 22.76
N ASP A 612 -12.19 -26.75 23.44
CA ASP A 612 -13.28 -27.58 22.91
C ASP A 612 -12.96 -28.27 21.57
N LEU A 613 -11.79 -28.90 21.48
CA LEU A 613 -11.37 -29.67 20.32
C LEU A 613 -11.81 -31.14 20.46
N SER A 614 -12.25 -31.73 19.34
CA SER A 614 -12.54 -33.16 19.31
C SER A 614 -11.30 -34.02 19.66
N ARG A 615 -11.51 -35.19 20.28
CA ARG A 615 -10.41 -36.12 20.60
C ARG A 615 -9.54 -36.44 19.38
N GLY A 616 -10.16 -36.75 18.25
CA GLY A 616 -9.43 -37.07 17.02
C GLY A 616 -8.57 -35.92 16.48
N PHE A 617 -8.99 -34.66 16.69
CA PHE A 617 -8.18 -33.49 16.33
C PHE A 617 -7.02 -33.29 17.32
N THR A 618 -7.29 -33.48 18.61
CA THR A 618 -6.29 -33.43 19.69
C THR A 618 -5.19 -34.49 19.48
N ASP A 619 -5.55 -35.71 19.06
CA ASP A 619 -4.61 -36.79 18.77
C ASP A 619 -3.72 -36.47 17.56
N ARG A 620 -4.28 -35.85 16.52
CA ARG A 620 -3.50 -35.37 15.37
C ARG A 620 -2.52 -34.27 15.78
N LEU A 621 -2.95 -33.34 16.64
CA LEU A 621 -2.05 -32.33 17.19
C LEU A 621 -0.92 -32.97 18.00
N ARG A 622 -1.22 -33.89 18.93
CA ARG A 622 -0.19 -34.62 19.69
C ARG A 622 0.81 -35.35 18.78
N THR A 623 0.35 -35.87 17.64
CA THR A 623 1.24 -36.50 16.65
C THR A 623 2.08 -35.47 15.89
N ALA A 624 1.50 -34.32 15.53
CA ALA A 624 2.19 -33.28 14.78
C ALA A 624 3.23 -32.52 15.62
N ILE A 625 2.98 -32.35 16.92
CA ILE A 625 3.79 -31.60 17.88
C ILE A 625 3.96 -32.40 19.20
N PRO A 626 4.76 -33.47 19.20
CA PRO A 626 4.84 -34.42 20.33
C PRO A 626 5.43 -33.84 21.61
N ASN A 627 6.17 -32.73 21.52
CA ASN A 627 6.79 -32.05 22.66
C ASN A 627 5.85 -31.06 23.36
N ALA A 628 4.60 -30.91 22.87
CA ALA A 628 3.62 -29.99 23.42
C ALA A 628 2.75 -30.68 24.49
N GLU A 629 2.62 -30.05 25.66
CA GLU A 629 1.56 -30.38 26.63
C GLU A 629 0.27 -29.64 26.24
N LEU A 630 -0.82 -30.38 26.01
CA LEU A 630 -2.11 -29.78 25.64
C LEU A 630 -2.99 -29.63 26.89
N VAL A 631 -3.35 -28.39 27.22
CA VAL A 631 -4.16 -28.02 28.40
C VAL A 631 -5.50 -27.46 27.93
N GLU A 632 -6.59 -27.97 28.49
CA GLU A 632 -7.93 -27.48 28.14
C GLU A 632 -8.24 -26.16 28.86
N VAL A 633 -8.64 -25.14 28.09
CA VAL A 633 -9.03 -23.81 28.58
C VAL A 633 -10.53 -23.62 28.38
N LYS A 634 -11.23 -23.10 29.39
CA LYS A 634 -12.69 -22.90 29.34
C LYS A 634 -13.11 -21.73 28.46
N ARG A 635 -12.40 -20.60 28.53
CA ARG A 635 -12.67 -19.37 27.78
C ARG A 635 -11.40 -18.86 27.12
N TYR A 636 -11.48 -18.45 25.85
CA TYR A 636 -10.36 -17.85 25.14
C TYR A 636 -9.85 -16.62 25.90
N ARG A 637 -10.74 -15.77 26.42
CA ARG A 637 -10.39 -14.58 27.21
C ARG A 637 -9.52 -14.87 28.44
N ASP A 638 -9.63 -16.05 29.05
CA ASP A 638 -8.85 -16.36 30.26
C ASP A 638 -7.34 -16.45 29.96
N PHE A 639 -6.96 -16.87 28.74
CA PHE A 639 -5.56 -16.84 28.29
C PHE A 639 -5.04 -15.41 28.15
N PHE A 640 -5.79 -14.54 27.46
CA PHE A 640 -5.36 -13.16 27.18
C PHE A 640 -5.37 -12.24 28.41
N THR A 641 -6.09 -12.61 29.47
CA THR A 641 -6.16 -11.84 30.74
C THR A 641 -5.10 -12.23 31.75
N GLY A 642 -4.19 -13.16 31.41
CA GLY A 642 -3.12 -13.62 32.32
C GLY A 642 -3.62 -14.52 33.45
N LYS A 643 -4.78 -15.18 33.31
CA LYS A 643 -5.22 -16.20 34.29
C LYS A 643 -4.48 -17.54 34.14
N HIS A 644 -3.81 -17.73 33.00
CA HIS A 644 -3.09 -18.93 32.62
C HIS A 644 -1.66 -18.58 32.18
N ASP A 645 -0.84 -18.08 33.11
CA ASP A 645 0.57 -17.74 32.86
C ASP A 645 1.46 -18.97 32.60
N ASP A 646 0.92 -20.18 32.85
CA ASP A 646 1.52 -21.48 32.58
C ASP A 646 1.33 -21.97 31.13
N ILE A 647 0.54 -21.25 30.33
CA ILE A 647 0.26 -21.59 28.93
C ILE A 647 1.10 -20.71 28.00
N ASP A 648 1.88 -21.34 27.12
CA ASP A 648 2.79 -20.63 26.22
C ASP A 648 2.12 -20.09 24.96
N ALA A 649 1.13 -20.82 24.44
CA ALA A 649 0.34 -20.43 23.29
C ALA A 649 -1.08 -21.00 23.37
N LEU A 650 -2.03 -20.33 22.74
CA LEU A 650 -3.43 -20.75 22.65
C LEU A 650 -3.74 -21.14 21.21
N LEU A 651 -4.29 -22.34 21.01
CA LEU A 651 -4.84 -22.75 19.72
C LEU A 651 -6.18 -22.05 19.47
N ILE A 652 -6.23 -21.26 18.41
CA ILE A 652 -7.36 -20.38 18.08
C ILE A 652 -7.46 -20.23 16.56
N SER A 653 -8.56 -19.67 16.05
CA SER A 653 -8.58 -19.24 14.65
C SER A 653 -7.79 -17.94 14.49
N ALA A 654 -7.18 -17.72 13.33
CA ALA A 654 -6.40 -16.53 13.03
C ALA A 654 -7.28 -15.25 13.14
N GLU A 655 -8.52 -15.36 12.69
CA GLU A 655 -9.57 -14.34 12.71
C GLU A 655 -9.91 -13.97 14.16
N SER A 656 -10.24 -14.97 14.99
CA SER A 656 -10.59 -14.74 16.39
C SER A 656 -9.38 -14.24 17.19
N GLY A 657 -8.22 -14.87 16.99
CA GLY A 657 -6.97 -14.49 17.63
C GLY A 657 -6.62 -13.04 17.33
N SER A 658 -6.65 -12.64 16.06
CA SER A 658 -6.31 -11.27 15.65
C SER A 658 -7.29 -10.26 16.25
N ALA A 659 -8.57 -10.59 16.31
CA ALA A 659 -9.54 -9.73 16.98
C ALA A 659 -9.30 -9.63 18.49
N PHE A 660 -8.79 -10.68 19.15
CA PHE A 660 -8.37 -10.60 20.55
C PHE A 660 -7.12 -9.72 20.75
N THR A 661 -6.14 -9.73 19.83
CA THR A 661 -4.94 -8.89 19.98
C THR A 661 -5.25 -7.40 19.91
N LEU A 662 -6.36 -6.99 19.27
CA LEU A 662 -6.87 -5.61 19.31
C LEU A 662 -7.15 -5.14 20.75
N MET A 663 -7.66 -6.03 21.60
CA MET A 663 -7.90 -5.77 23.02
C MET A 663 -6.68 -6.05 23.89
N TYR A 664 -5.84 -7.02 23.49
CA TYR A 664 -4.69 -7.51 24.25
C TYR A 664 -3.42 -7.44 23.38
N PRO A 665 -2.86 -6.25 23.15
CA PRO A 665 -1.77 -6.02 22.19
C PRO A 665 -0.41 -6.59 22.62
N HIS A 666 -0.34 -7.22 23.80
CA HIS A 666 0.84 -7.99 24.25
C HIS A 666 0.88 -9.41 23.67
N TYR A 667 -0.14 -9.79 22.92
CA TYR A 667 -0.23 -11.05 22.21
C TYR A 667 -0.20 -10.81 20.71
N GLU A 668 0.34 -11.76 19.98
CA GLU A 668 0.36 -11.79 18.53
C GLU A 668 -0.12 -13.18 18.06
N VAL A 669 -0.64 -13.22 16.83
CA VAL A 669 -1.25 -14.41 16.24
C VAL A 669 -0.40 -14.85 15.06
N VAL A 670 -0.13 -16.14 14.98
CA VAL A 670 0.70 -16.72 13.94
C VAL A 670 0.03 -17.95 13.36
N ILE A 671 -0.01 -18.01 12.03
CA ILE A 671 -0.29 -19.23 11.28
C ILE A 671 1.08 -19.84 10.97
N PRO A 672 1.47 -20.97 11.59
CA PRO A 672 2.78 -21.57 11.36
C PRO A 672 2.97 -21.94 9.89
N GLU A 673 4.14 -21.62 9.33
CA GLU A 673 4.51 -22.05 7.98
C GLU A 673 4.39 -23.57 7.83
N GLY A 674 3.69 -24.00 6.77
CA GLY A 674 3.37 -25.39 6.50
C GLY A 674 2.11 -25.92 7.21
N LEU A 675 1.43 -25.10 8.01
CA LEU A 675 0.13 -25.42 8.60
C LEU A 675 -1.00 -24.70 7.84
N HIS A 676 -1.66 -25.43 6.93
CA HIS A 676 -2.86 -24.95 6.23
C HIS A 676 -4.06 -25.79 6.65
N VAL A 677 -4.69 -25.42 7.76
CA VAL A 677 -5.88 -26.09 8.28
C VAL A 677 -7.00 -25.08 8.40
N GLN A 678 -8.07 -25.30 7.64
CA GLN A 678 -9.31 -24.54 7.74
C GLN A 678 -10.30 -25.28 8.64
N LEU A 679 -11.02 -24.51 9.45
CA LEU A 679 -12.05 -24.96 10.36
C LEU A 679 -13.39 -24.39 9.87
N PRO A 680 -14.36 -25.24 9.51
CA PRO A 680 -15.67 -24.76 9.09
C PRO A 680 -16.46 -24.23 10.28
N LEU A 681 -17.10 -23.08 10.13
CA LEU A 681 -18.08 -22.56 11.09
C LEU A 681 -19.49 -22.94 10.66
N ILE A 682 -20.29 -23.45 11.60
CA ILE A 682 -21.64 -23.96 11.36
C ILE A 682 -22.65 -23.30 12.30
N TYR A 683 -23.92 -23.27 11.91
CA TYR A 683 -25.02 -22.94 12.83
C TYR A 683 -25.67 -24.22 13.33
N GLY A 684 -25.85 -24.33 14.65
CA GLY A 684 -26.57 -25.44 15.28
C GLY A 684 -28.08 -25.19 15.25
N ILE A 685 -28.89 -26.23 15.05
CA ILE A 685 -30.34 -26.12 14.86
C ILE A 685 -31.08 -26.92 15.93
N GLY A 686 -32.05 -26.27 16.58
CA GLY A 686 -32.91 -26.84 17.62
C GLY A 686 -33.86 -27.90 17.07
N HIS A 687 -34.31 -28.81 17.94
CA HIS A 687 -35.26 -29.91 17.62
C HIS A 687 -34.85 -30.85 16.49
N ARG A 688 -33.62 -30.72 15.98
CA ARG A 688 -33.15 -31.44 14.78
C ARG A 688 -34.11 -31.26 13.60
N ASP A 689 -34.69 -30.07 13.45
CA ASP A 689 -35.66 -29.76 12.41
C ASP A 689 -34.96 -29.67 11.03
N ALA A 690 -35.30 -30.61 10.14
CA ALA A 690 -34.70 -30.69 8.81
C ALA A 690 -35.20 -29.60 7.86
N GLU A 691 -36.45 -29.15 8.00
CA GLU A 691 -37.02 -28.13 7.13
C GLU A 691 -36.40 -26.75 7.41
N PHE A 692 -36.22 -26.41 8.68
CA PHE A 692 -35.51 -25.20 9.07
C PHE A 692 -34.02 -25.28 8.68
N CYS A 693 -33.42 -26.48 8.73
CA CYS A 693 -32.07 -26.71 8.21
C CYS A 693 -31.96 -26.38 6.72
N ASP A 694 -32.87 -26.92 5.91
CA ASP A 694 -32.89 -26.66 4.47
C ASP A 694 -33.10 -25.17 4.17
N LEU A 695 -34.00 -24.49 4.90
CA LEU A 695 -34.19 -23.05 4.78
C LEU A 695 -32.89 -22.28 5.08
N LEU A 696 -32.22 -22.63 6.17
CA LEU A 696 -31.00 -21.96 6.61
C LEU A 696 -29.86 -22.17 5.61
N GLU A 697 -29.74 -23.37 5.01
CA GLU A 697 -28.78 -23.64 3.94
C GLU A 697 -29.02 -22.77 2.70
N HIS A 698 -30.27 -22.66 2.25
CA HIS A 698 -30.62 -21.79 1.13
C HIS A 698 -30.34 -20.33 1.46
N TRP A 699 -30.67 -19.89 2.68
CA TRP A 699 -30.44 -18.53 3.14
C TRP A 699 -28.94 -18.19 3.20
N ILE A 700 -28.09 -19.05 3.78
CA ILE A 700 -26.63 -18.88 3.80
C ILE A 700 -26.09 -18.74 2.37
N SER A 701 -26.52 -19.62 1.47
CA SER A 701 -26.11 -19.61 0.05
C SER A 701 -26.50 -18.31 -0.67
N LEU A 702 -27.67 -17.73 -0.36
CA LEU A 702 -28.08 -16.43 -0.89
C LEU A 702 -27.18 -15.30 -0.37
N ARG A 703 -26.90 -15.26 0.94
CA ARG A 703 -26.07 -14.21 1.56
C ARG A 703 -24.59 -14.27 1.17
N GLN A 704 -24.11 -15.46 0.79
CA GLN A 704 -22.77 -15.61 0.21
C GLN A 704 -22.70 -15.10 -1.23
N ARG A 705 -23.81 -15.09 -1.97
CA ARG A 705 -23.85 -14.71 -3.40
C ARG A 705 -24.25 -13.27 -3.66
N ASP A 706 -24.98 -12.64 -2.74
CA ASP A 706 -25.40 -11.25 -2.85
C ASP A 706 -24.39 -10.23 -2.30
N GLY A 707 -23.30 -10.71 -1.70
CA GLY A 707 -22.22 -9.90 -1.12
C GLY A 707 -22.40 -9.57 0.37
N THR A 708 -23.52 -9.93 1.00
CA THR A 708 -23.78 -9.62 2.42
C THR A 708 -22.73 -10.27 3.34
N ALA A 709 -22.43 -11.55 3.11
CA ALA A 709 -21.43 -12.27 3.91
C ALA A 709 -20.02 -11.68 3.71
N GLU A 710 -19.69 -11.25 2.49
CA GLU A 710 -18.39 -10.62 2.18
C GLU A 710 -18.28 -9.25 2.86
N GLU A 711 -19.33 -8.42 2.81
CA GLU A 711 -19.36 -7.12 3.50
C GLU A 711 -19.19 -7.28 5.02
N PHE A 712 -19.86 -8.27 5.62
CA PHE A 712 -19.74 -8.53 7.06
C PHE A 712 -18.36 -9.08 7.41
N TYR A 713 -17.78 -9.92 6.55
CA TYR A 713 -16.41 -10.42 6.73
C TYR A 713 -15.39 -9.28 6.65
N ASP A 714 -15.49 -8.44 5.63
CA ASP A 714 -14.66 -7.26 5.45
C ASP A 714 -14.71 -6.34 6.69
N HIS A 715 -15.90 -6.12 7.24
CA HIS A 715 -16.07 -5.27 8.43
C HIS A 715 -15.57 -5.92 9.72
N TRP A 716 -16.05 -7.12 10.06
CA TRP A 716 -15.83 -7.74 11.36
C TRP A 716 -14.49 -8.48 11.47
N VAL A 717 -13.99 -9.03 10.37
CA VAL A 717 -12.78 -9.84 10.35
C VAL A 717 -11.58 -9.02 9.85
N LEU A 718 -11.74 -8.28 8.75
CA LEU A 718 -10.65 -7.49 8.16
C LEU A 718 -10.59 -6.03 8.67
N GLY A 719 -11.62 -5.56 9.38
CA GLY A 719 -11.68 -4.19 9.88
C GLY A 719 -11.79 -3.13 8.77
N LYS A 720 -12.23 -3.52 7.57
CA LYS A 720 -12.45 -2.59 6.45
C LYS A 720 -13.72 -1.77 6.72
N ALA A 721 -13.62 -0.47 6.49
CA ALA A 721 -14.82 0.37 6.45
C ALA A 721 -15.61 0.01 5.18
N PRO A 722 -16.95 -0.11 5.23
CA PRO A 722 -17.75 -0.37 4.03
C PRO A 722 -17.40 0.68 2.98
N ALA A 723 -17.18 0.25 1.74
CA ALA A 723 -16.83 1.09 0.60
C ALA A 723 -18.02 1.98 0.18
N ARG A 724 -18.50 2.83 1.09
CA ARG A 724 -19.39 3.93 0.73
C ARG A 724 -18.57 4.84 -0.15
N HIS A 725 -19.00 5.01 -1.40
CA HIS A 725 -18.53 6.10 -2.26
C HIS A 725 -18.87 7.42 -1.56
N GLN A 726 -17.97 7.86 -0.69
CA GLN A 726 -18.10 9.16 -0.06
C GLN A 726 -17.72 10.18 -1.12
N PRO A 727 -18.61 11.13 -1.43
CA PRO A 727 -18.31 12.15 -2.41
C PRO A 727 -17.10 12.97 -1.93
N ARG A 728 -16.24 13.45 -2.85
CA ARG A 728 -14.99 14.16 -2.49
C ARG A 728 -15.22 15.26 -1.45
N TRP A 729 -14.36 15.38 -0.45
CA TRP A 729 -14.45 16.43 0.57
C TRP A 729 -14.40 17.81 -0.08
N SER A 730 -15.27 18.72 0.33
CA SER A 730 -15.32 20.08 -0.18
C SER A 730 -15.86 21.10 0.81
N ILE A 731 -15.38 22.34 0.71
CA ILE A 731 -15.87 23.46 1.51
C ILE A 731 -17.35 23.70 1.23
N ILE A 732 -17.81 23.62 -0.03
CA ILE A 732 -19.20 23.92 -0.37
C ILE A 732 -20.20 22.95 0.26
N ARG A 733 -19.85 21.66 0.39
CA ARG A 733 -20.72 20.62 0.96
C ARG A 733 -20.50 20.43 2.45
N ASP A 734 -19.24 20.24 2.87
CA ASP A 734 -18.92 19.76 4.22
C ASP A 734 -18.74 20.91 5.23
N VAL A 735 -18.50 22.15 4.77
CA VAL A 735 -18.35 23.33 5.64
C VAL A 735 -19.53 24.30 5.50
N LEU A 736 -19.91 24.62 4.26
CA LEU A 736 -20.95 25.61 3.97
C LEU A 736 -22.35 25.00 3.82
N HIS A 737 -22.45 23.69 3.58
CA HIS A 737 -23.70 22.95 3.36
C HIS A 737 -24.59 23.54 2.24
N TRP A 738 -23.98 24.16 1.22
CA TRP A 738 -24.70 24.77 0.09
C TRP A 738 -25.17 23.74 -0.95
N VAL A 739 -24.56 22.55 -0.94
CA VAL A 739 -24.90 21.41 -1.80
C VAL A 739 -25.01 20.18 -0.91
N LYS A 740 -25.87 19.23 -1.26
CA LYS A 740 -26.06 17.97 -0.52
C LYS A 740 -25.02 16.93 -0.89
#